data_AF-A0A7X7HA77-F1
#
_entry.id   AF-A0A7X7HA77-F1
#
_cell.length_a   1.000
_cell.length_b   1.000
_cell.length_c   1.000
_cell.angle_alpha   90.00
_cell.angle_beta   90.00
_cell.angle_gamma   90.00
#
_symmetry.space_group_name_H-M   'P 1'
#
loop_
_entity.id
_entity.type
_entity.pdbx_description
1 polymer ?
#
loop_
_entity_poly.entity_id
_entity_poly.type
_entity_poly.pdbx_seq_one_letter_code
_entity_poly.pdbx_strand_id
1 'polypeptide(L)'
;MIIEKGYAKINLGLNVVRKREDSFHDLDMIMTSINLYDELYIEDNASGNIIIECDQLLNLKPEDNLVYKAIDLVRNLYHINKGVKVRIIKRIPEQAGLGGGSADAAAVLRGVNQLWELNLPLSELAKLGFQIGSDVPFCIYNRTARVRGRGEIIEFIEDMPFTYLLLVFPDFRSSTREVFQNYIVDHSQDGRIDQLQTNIEGGSLPDIAKACFNDLEKAVNNSEIAAIKSDIIQSGALGALMSGSGSTVYGICHNSEKNALQVLQRFNSLSSGRNHPRRQAGIYTVRSMRKATKVAISDIPVRKNKQDDLRILFSIETKAYAMLPLAYQAILNNYITILTPLSLWDNISIQKLNHPVAILTISDGSPDRELSSALNEIVQHLGFGLRVSIKRNVPKDLGLLDFNNYLCAIITGLKSFGCHIEDVFTLFPAQVKAYRDYRTVMFDSKSGVCDILNKAVFGHALLVDLNLKNYHNPRYTKQAGATDFRFQGIITGISEKNFYKMATNSFNGLEKFDGRQIDEYRGRGFLDKIKTAVLNYGAANCYLTINGRALIILARYEKNIIRIKNLLRDRFNLKNSLVTSLKTDVIHRTSVSKILKTVEDIATESFEDYTYDESSPFINDEEGFDDYQEEATYRKSKRRRVLSYEGSENDYEGILLLNSGGSIFKQYDFSDIAKYFKNFFDGKYINFNVDGKEVSVIFKTEHLPHILGIHLLDEGDPSYRGKAGFMKLLNGEISYRKLKSPGFIDEKIFRQIINKTQSSVLIFNDIFNNCLDSFYCFPRELIVGEDTKMVKFEFGITRMLSGSTFHKQHLLGIGRDETTNRYFFYTSFIWQVPAHIGKKDSYSIIIS
;
A
#
# COMPACT_ATOMS: atom_id res chain seq x y z
N MET A 1 5.20 27.40 -56.15
CA MET A 1 5.05 26.66 -54.88
C MET A 1 6.26 25.76 -54.71
N ILE A 2 6.92 25.86 -53.56
CA ILE A 2 8.09 25.06 -53.15
C ILE A 2 7.65 24.15 -52.01
N ILE A 3 8.15 22.91 -52.00
CA ILE A 3 7.88 21.95 -50.94
C ILE A 3 9.19 21.61 -50.27
N GLU A 4 9.28 21.88 -48.97
CA GLU A 4 10.46 21.62 -48.14
C GLU A 4 10.11 20.71 -46.98
N LYS A 5 11.12 20.02 -46.44
CA LYS A 5 10.98 19.09 -45.32
C LYS A 5 11.80 19.55 -44.12
N GLY A 6 11.12 19.73 -42.99
CA GLY A 6 11.76 19.97 -41.69
C GLY A 6 12.07 18.64 -41.02
N TYR A 7 13.28 18.11 -41.20
CA TYR A 7 13.67 16.82 -40.62
C TYR A 7 14.01 16.93 -39.13
N ALA A 8 13.46 16.02 -38.32
CA ALA A 8 13.80 15.89 -36.92
C ALA A 8 15.26 15.48 -36.72
N LYS A 9 15.79 15.84 -35.55
CA LYS A 9 17.12 15.43 -35.09
C LYS A 9 17.04 14.54 -33.87
N ILE A 10 18.13 13.82 -33.62
CA ILE A 10 18.41 13.19 -32.34
C ILE A 10 19.84 13.53 -31.91
N ASN A 11 20.08 13.53 -30.59
CA ASN A 11 21.41 13.63 -30.01
C ASN A 11 21.93 12.22 -29.74
N LEU A 12 23.02 11.81 -30.40
CA LEU A 12 23.73 10.55 -30.12
C LEU A 12 24.62 10.68 -28.88
N GLY A 13 25.22 11.86 -28.72
CA GLY A 13 25.98 12.27 -27.55
C GLY A 13 25.61 13.71 -27.18
N LEU A 14 25.47 14.01 -25.89
CA LEU A 14 25.30 15.37 -25.38
C LEU A 14 26.06 15.52 -24.06
N ASN A 15 27.17 16.26 -24.12
CA ASN A 15 27.95 16.70 -22.97
C ASN A 15 27.65 18.18 -22.67
N VAL A 16 27.38 18.50 -21.42
CA VAL A 16 27.24 19.89 -20.96
C VAL A 16 28.57 20.34 -20.35
N VAL A 17 29.38 21.05 -21.13
CA VAL A 17 30.78 21.37 -20.79
C VAL A 17 30.89 22.34 -19.62
N ARG A 18 30.14 23.44 -19.67
CA ARG A 18 30.10 24.45 -18.59
C ARG A 18 28.90 25.37 -18.74
N LYS A 19 28.56 26.05 -17.64
CA LYS A 19 27.63 27.19 -17.67
C LYS A 19 28.38 28.46 -18.07
N ARG A 20 27.75 29.27 -18.92
CA ARG A 20 28.28 30.54 -19.45
C ARG A 20 27.76 31.73 -18.64
N GLU A 21 28.44 32.86 -18.78
CA GLU A 21 28.03 34.14 -18.17
C GLU A 21 26.72 34.70 -18.77
N ASP A 22 26.43 34.38 -20.04
CA ASP A 22 25.20 34.76 -20.73
C ASP A 22 23.97 33.91 -20.33
N SER A 23 24.06 33.13 -19.26
CA SER A 23 23.04 32.19 -18.76
C SER A 23 22.72 31.00 -19.68
N PHE A 24 23.51 30.76 -20.72
CA PHE A 24 23.48 29.53 -21.52
C PHE A 24 24.53 28.52 -21.01
N HIS A 25 24.66 27.40 -21.72
CA HIS A 25 25.69 26.39 -21.51
C HIS A 25 26.50 26.20 -22.79
N ASP A 26 27.80 25.97 -22.64
CA ASP A 26 28.60 25.40 -23.72
C ASP A 26 28.31 23.90 -23.78
N LEU A 27 27.97 23.42 -24.97
CA LEU A 27 27.65 22.03 -25.25
C LEU A 27 28.70 21.43 -26.18
N ASP A 28 28.90 20.12 -26.07
CA ASP A 28 29.59 19.31 -27.06
C ASP A 28 28.72 18.09 -27.37
N MET A 29 28.19 18.05 -28.59
CA MET A 29 27.15 17.12 -28.99
C MET A 29 27.51 16.43 -30.29
N ILE A 30 27.07 15.19 -30.45
CA ILE A 30 26.99 14.57 -31.78
C ILE A 30 25.51 14.39 -32.12
N MET A 31 25.10 14.97 -33.23
CA MET A 31 23.71 14.99 -33.68
C MET A 31 23.59 14.32 -35.05
N THR A 32 22.44 13.66 -35.28
CA THR A 32 22.09 13.13 -36.59
C THR A 32 20.63 13.43 -36.91
N SER A 33 20.32 13.59 -38.20
CA SER A 33 18.94 13.75 -38.67
C SER A 33 18.27 12.37 -38.87
N ILE A 34 16.95 12.33 -38.72
CA ILE A 34 16.13 11.12 -38.85
C ILE A 34 15.00 11.33 -39.86
N ASN A 35 14.44 10.24 -40.37
CA ASN A 35 13.38 10.26 -41.38
C ASN A 35 11.98 10.46 -40.78
N LEU A 36 11.88 11.33 -39.77
CA LEU A 36 10.65 11.91 -39.24
C LEU A 36 10.71 13.40 -39.59
N TYR A 37 9.69 13.93 -40.27
CA TYR A 37 9.72 15.31 -40.76
C TYR A 37 8.35 15.93 -40.87
N ASP A 38 8.35 17.25 -40.77
CA ASP A 38 7.23 18.11 -41.13
C ASP A 38 7.33 18.50 -42.61
N GLU A 39 6.18 18.77 -43.24
CA GLU A 39 6.11 19.20 -44.64
C GLU A 39 5.67 20.66 -44.72
N LEU A 40 6.46 21.49 -45.38
CA LEU A 40 6.20 22.91 -45.56
C LEU A 40 5.92 23.20 -47.04
N TYR A 41 4.75 23.78 -47.30
CA TYR A 41 4.34 24.23 -48.62
C TYR A 41 4.47 25.76 -48.63
N ILE A 42 5.37 26.27 -49.46
CA ILE A 42 5.81 27.66 -49.45
C ILE A 42 5.47 28.27 -50.81
N GLU A 43 4.68 29.35 -50.81
CA GLU A 43 4.26 30.02 -52.03
C GLU A 43 4.25 31.54 -51.87
N ASP A 44 4.46 32.24 -52.97
CA ASP A 44 4.34 33.69 -53.00
C ASP A 44 2.91 34.11 -52.65
N ASN A 45 2.80 35.22 -51.93
CA ASN A 45 1.53 35.79 -51.54
C ASN A 45 1.43 37.23 -52.04
N ALA A 46 0.42 37.48 -52.87
CA ALA A 46 0.17 38.78 -53.51
C ALA A 46 -0.20 39.90 -52.51
N SER A 47 -0.61 39.56 -51.28
CA SER A 47 -0.97 40.56 -50.25
C SER A 47 0.23 41.23 -49.57
N GLY A 48 1.46 40.77 -49.81
CA GLY A 48 2.66 41.31 -49.15
C GLY A 48 2.89 40.82 -47.72
N ASN A 49 1.94 40.05 -47.16
CA ASN A 49 1.98 39.55 -45.78
C ASN A 49 2.66 38.19 -45.66
N ILE A 50 3.22 37.92 -44.48
CA ILE A 50 3.66 36.58 -44.07
C ILE A 50 2.47 35.85 -43.43
N ILE A 51 2.00 34.79 -44.07
CA ILE A 51 0.86 33.99 -43.60
C ILE A 51 1.37 32.60 -43.26
N ILE A 52 1.12 32.14 -42.03
CA ILE A 52 1.43 30.77 -41.59
C ILE A 52 0.14 30.04 -41.28
N GLU A 53 -0.11 28.96 -42.02
CA GLU A 53 -1.26 28.06 -41.82
C GLU A 53 -0.78 26.77 -41.18
N CYS A 54 -1.18 26.54 -39.92
CA CYS A 54 -0.91 25.31 -39.20
C CYS A 54 -1.94 25.10 -38.09
N ASP A 55 -2.72 24.02 -38.18
CA ASP A 55 -3.82 23.72 -37.25
C ASP A 55 -3.35 23.54 -35.80
N GLN A 56 -2.12 23.08 -35.59
CA GLN A 56 -1.56 22.89 -34.24
C GLN A 56 -0.98 24.18 -33.63
N LEU A 57 -0.78 25.24 -34.43
CA LEU A 57 -0.14 26.49 -33.98
C LEU A 57 -1.11 27.68 -33.92
N LEU A 58 -2.43 27.43 -34.00
CA LEU A 58 -3.48 28.47 -34.05
C LEU A 58 -3.45 29.46 -32.87
N ASN A 59 -2.89 29.06 -31.73
CA ASN A 59 -2.82 29.88 -30.51
C ASN A 59 -1.48 30.59 -30.30
N LEU A 60 -0.50 30.40 -31.19
CA LEU A 60 0.78 31.12 -31.11
C LEU A 60 0.68 32.46 -31.82
N LYS A 61 1.23 33.50 -31.20
CA LYS A 61 1.41 34.76 -31.90
C LYS A 61 2.43 34.57 -33.03
N PRO A 62 2.30 35.28 -34.17
CA PRO A 62 3.25 35.19 -35.27
C PRO A 62 4.71 35.40 -34.81
N GLU A 63 4.92 36.36 -33.91
CA GLU A 63 6.21 36.70 -33.30
C GLU A 63 6.81 35.61 -32.41
N ASP A 64 6.07 34.57 -32.04
CA ASP A 64 6.59 33.42 -31.28
C ASP A 64 6.94 32.23 -32.20
N ASN A 65 6.52 32.26 -33.47
CA ASN A 65 6.77 31.20 -34.43
C ASN A 65 8.14 31.36 -35.11
N LEU A 66 9.02 30.36 -34.98
CA LEU A 66 10.36 30.38 -35.59
C LEU A 66 10.33 30.46 -37.13
N VAL A 67 9.30 29.92 -37.78
CA VAL A 67 9.09 30.03 -39.22
C VAL A 67 8.83 31.49 -39.62
N TYR A 68 8.00 32.19 -38.84
CA TYR A 68 7.72 33.61 -39.08
C TYR A 68 9.00 34.43 -38.94
N LYS A 69 9.73 34.23 -37.84
CA LYS A 69 11.01 34.92 -37.57
C LYS A 69 12.03 34.69 -38.68
N ALA A 70 12.11 33.47 -39.19
CA ALA A 70 13.03 33.12 -40.27
C ALA A 70 12.73 33.88 -41.56
N ILE A 71 11.45 33.92 -41.95
CA ILE A 71 11.01 34.63 -43.15
C ILE A 71 11.22 36.14 -42.98
N ASP A 72 10.81 36.70 -41.85
CA ASP A 72 10.91 38.13 -41.56
C ASP A 72 12.37 38.60 -41.53
N LEU A 73 13.26 37.81 -40.92
CA LEU A 73 14.70 38.08 -40.92
C LEU A 73 15.26 38.18 -42.34
N VAL A 74 14.98 37.19 -43.19
CA VAL A 74 15.44 37.19 -44.60
C VAL A 74 14.83 38.36 -45.36
N ARG A 75 13.52 38.60 -45.17
CA ARG A 75 12.80 39.68 -45.83
C ARG A 75 13.43 41.04 -45.53
N ASN A 76 13.73 41.30 -44.26
CA ASN A 76 14.31 42.57 -43.81
C ASN A 76 15.75 42.74 -44.28
N LEU A 77 16.57 41.69 -44.20
CA LEU A 77 17.98 41.74 -44.62
C LEU A 77 18.18 41.94 -46.12
N TYR A 78 17.30 41.36 -46.94
CA TYR A 78 17.39 41.42 -48.40
C TYR A 78 16.37 42.36 -49.04
N HIS A 79 15.69 43.18 -48.24
CA HIS A 79 14.70 44.18 -48.67
C HIS A 79 13.59 43.61 -49.59
N ILE A 80 13.06 42.43 -49.26
CA ILE A 80 12.03 41.76 -50.05
C ILE A 80 10.65 42.32 -49.71
N ASN A 81 9.94 42.83 -50.71
CA ASN A 81 8.58 43.41 -50.53
C ASN A 81 7.44 42.42 -50.85
N LYS A 82 7.77 41.18 -51.22
CA LYS A 82 6.79 40.12 -51.51
C LYS A 82 6.31 39.46 -50.23
N GLY A 83 5.03 39.06 -50.20
CA GLY A 83 4.49 38.22 -49.15
C GLY A 83 4.81 36.75 -49.39
N VAL A 84 4.69 35.94 -48.34
CA VAL A 84 4.79 34.49 -48.46
C VAL A 84 3.69 33.83 -47.65
N LYS A 85 3.12 32.76 -48.20
CA LYS A 85 2.20 31.88 -47.51
C LYS A 85 2.90 30.54 -47.27
N VAL A 86 2.89 30.09 -46.02
CA VAL A 86 3.50 28.83 -45.59
C VAL A 86 2.45 27.97 -44.90
N ARG A 87 2.13 26.83 -45.51
CA ARG A 87 1.28 25.80 -44.90
C ARG A 87 2.15 24.68 -44.34
N ILE A 88 1.99 24.36 -43.06
CA ILE A 88 2.82 23.39 -42.35
C ILE A 88 1.97 22.18 -41.94
N ILE A 89 2.38 20.98 -42.37
CA ILE A 89 1.82 19.72 -41.89
C ILE A 89 2.78 19.15 -40.83
N LYS A 90 2.41 19.26 -39.54
CA LYS A 90 3.24 18.75 -38.45
C LYS A 90 3.03 17.24 -38.22
N ARG A 91 4.16 16.55 -38.11
CA ARG A 91 4.33 15.14 -37.71
C ARG A 91 5.35 15.01 -36.57
N ILE A 92 6.27 15.96 -36.41
CA ILE A 92 7.22 16.00 -35.29
C ILE A 92 6.47 16.52 -34.04
N PRO A 93 6.44 15.75 -32.93
CA PRO A 93 5.81 16.21 -31.70
C PRO A 93 6.52 17.42 -31.10
N GLU A 94 5.73 18.37 -30.61
CA GLU A 94 6.24 19.57 -29.96
C GLU A 94 6.87 19.26 -28.59
N GLN A 95 7.91 20.02 -28.22
CA GLN A 95 8.56 19.94 -26.91
C GLN A 95 9.03 18.51 -26.54
N ALA A 96 9.41 17.74 -27.56
CA ALA A 96 9.78 16.34 -27.44
C ALA A 96 11.30 16.10 -27.56
N GLY A 97 12.10 17.16 -27.70
CA GLY A 97 13.57 17.06 -27.81
C GLY A 97 14.09 16.71 -29.22
N LEU A 98 13.21 16.74 -30.23
CA LEU A 98 13.48 16.37 -31.61
C LEU A 98 13.75 17.55 -32.56
N GLY A 99 13.73 18.79 -32.05
CA GLY A 99 14.07 19.99 -32.82
C GLY A 99 13.04 20.43 -33.85
N GLY A 100 11.76 20.02 -33.74
CA GLY A 100 10.74 20.26 -34.77
C GLY A 100 10.59 21.73 -35.23
N GLY A 101 10.48 22.69 -34.30
CA GLY A 101 10.38 24.11 -34.66
C GLY A 101 11.65 24.66 -35.35
N SER A 102 12.83 24.17 -34.97
CA SER A 102 14.09 24.54 -35.61
C SER A 102 14.25 23.89 -36.99
N ALA A 103 13.73 22.67 -37.16
CA ALA A 103 13.65 21.99 -38.44
C ALA A 103 12.73 22.71 -39.42
N ASP A 104 11.58 23.21 -38.96
CA ASP A 104 10.66 24.02 -39.76
C ASP A 104 11.30 25.35 -40.18
N ALA A 105 11.97 26.03 -39.25
CA ALA A 105 12.68 27.28 -39.54
C ALA A 105 13.80 27.06 -40.59
N ALA A 106 14.56 25.97 -40.47
CA ALA A 106 15.58 25.63 -41.46
C ALA A 106 14.97 25.30 -42.84
N ALA A 107 13.86 24.55 -42.85
CA ALA A 107 13.12 24.23 -44.07
C ALA A 107 12.57 25.47 -44.76
N VAL A 108 12.01 26.42 -44.00
CA VAL A 108 11.51 27.66 -44.59
C VAL A 108 12.64 28.54 -45.11
N LEU A 109 13.79 28.61 -44.42
CA LEU A 109 14.97 29.36 -44.90
C LEU A 109 15.45 28.84 -46.26
N ARG A 110 15.55 27.51 -46.43
CA ARG A 110 15.86 26.91 -47.74
C ARG A 110 14.79 27.23 -48.79
N GLY A 111 13.53 27.11 -48.40
CA GLY A 111 12.40 27.34 -49.28
C GLY A 111 12.29 28.78 -49.77
N VAL A 112 12.46 29.78 -48.90
CA VAL A 112 12.43 31.20 -49.31
C VAL A 112 13.69 31.62 -50.06
N ASN A 113 14.85 31.02 -49.74
CA ASN A 113 16.08 31.21 -50.51
C ASN A 113 15.88 30.78 -51.98
N GLN A 114 15.15 29.68 -52.19
CA GLN A 114 14.77 29.22 -53.53
C GLN A 114 13.61 30.04 -54.11
N LEU A 115 12.58 30.38 -53.34
CA LEU A 115 11.41 31.12 -53.81
C LEU A 115 11.77 32.51 -54.34
N TRP A 116 12.69 33.17 -53.65
CA TRP A 116 13.11 34.53 -53.95
C TRP A 116 14.45 34.58 -54.70
N GLU A 117 14.96 33.43 -55.15
CA GLU A 117 16.17 33.30 -55.96
C GLU A 117 17.40 34.02 -55.35
N LEU A 118 17.52 34.00 -54.01
CA LEU A 118 18.58 34.71 -53.29
C LEU A 118 19.95 34.04 -53.46
N ASN A 119 19.97 32.77 -53.89
CA ASN A 119 21.18 31.98 -54.17
C ASN A 119 22.19 31.93 -53.00
N LEU A 120 21.69 32.02 -51.76
CA LEU A 120 22.54 31.95 -50.57
C LEU A 120 23.06 30.52 -50.38
N PRO A 121 24.36 30.33 -50.11
CA PRO A 121 24.89 29.02 -49.78
C PRO A 121 24.39 28.57 -48.40
N LEU A 122 24.38 27.26 -48.15
CA LEU A 122 23.89 26.69 -46.88
C LEU A 122 24.63 27.23 -45.65
N SER A 123 25.91 27.62 -45.78
CA SER A 123 26.67 28.27 -44.70
C SER A 123 26.13 29.63 -44.30
N GLU A 124 25.68 30.44 -45.26
CA GLU A 124 25.04 31.72 -44.94
C GLU A 124 23.64 31.50 -44.36
N LEU A 125 22.88 30.54 -44.89
CA LEU A 125 21.60 30.15 -44.29
C LEU A 125 21.76 29.64 -42.85
N ALA A 126 22.82 28.89 -42.55
CA ALA A 126 23.12 28.43 -41.19
C ALA A 126 23.46 29.60 -40.25
N LYS A 127 24.22 30.60 -40.71
CA LYS A 127 24.50 31.83 -39.93
C LYS A 127 23.23 32.62 -39.62
N LEU A 128 22.33 32.78 -40.61
CA LEU A 128 21.02 33.39 -40.40
C LEU A 128 20.16 32.54 -39.44
N GLY A 129 20.20 31.22 -39.63
CA GLY A 129 19.57 30.22 -38.77
C GLY A 129 19.92 30.39 -37.30
N PHE A 130 21.19 30.64 -36.99
CA PHE A 130 21.64 30.82 -35.61
C PHE A 130 20.99 32.01 -34.89
N GLN A 131 20.62 33.07 -35.62
CA GLN A 131 19.90 34.21 -35.05
C GLN A 131 18.46 33.85 -34.63
N ILE A 132 17.90 32.79 -35.22
CA ILE A 132 16.54 32.30 -34.95
C ILE A 132 16.55 31.26 -33.83
N GLY A 133 17.54 30.36 -33.80
CA GLY A 133 17.68 29.38 -32.73
C GLY A 133 18.91 28.48 -32.85
N SER A 134 19.37 27.96 -31.70
CA SER A 134 20.58 27.14 -31.56
C SER A 134 20.63 25.88 -32.44
N ASP A 135 19.50 25.19 -32.64
CA ASP A 135 19.45 23.94 -33.41
C ASP A 135 19.22 24.20 -34.93
N VAL A 136 18.85 25.42 -35.34
CA VAL A 136 18.51 25.73 -36.74
C VAL A 136 19.71 25.53 -37.68
N PRO A 137 20.95 25.94 -37.34
CA PRO A 137 22.12 25.68 -38.17
C PRO A 137 22.29 24.20 -38.52
N PHE A 138 22.14 23.30 -37.54
CA PHE A 138 22.21 21.85 -37.77
C PHE A 138 21.11 21.37 -38.73
N CYS A 139 19.87 21.83 -38.51
CA CYS A 139 18.71 21.49 -39.34
C CYS A 139 18.78 22.04 -40.78
N ILE A 140 19.62 23.04 -41.07
CA ILE A 140 19.90 23.49 -42.44
C ILE A 140 20.63 22.40 -43.21
N TYR A 141 21.66 21.82 -42.60
CA TYR A 141 22.52 20.81 -43.23
C TYR A 141 21.93 19.40 -43.20
N ASN A 142 21.23 19.02 -42.12
CA ASN A 142 20.65 17.70 -41.91
C ASN A 142 21.63 16.51 -42.05
N ARG A 143 22.91 16.73 -41.74
CA ARG A 143 23.97 15.71 -41.81
C ARG A 143 24.48 15.39 -40.40
N THR A 144 25.08 14.22 -40.20
CA THR A 144 25.73 13.91 -38.93
C THR A 144 26.86 14.91 -38.66
N ALA A 145 26.85 15.52 -37.48
CA ALA A 145 27.84 16.53 -37.12
C ALA A 145 28.13 16.53 -35.63
N ARG A 146 29.36 16.89 -35.28
CA ARG A 146 29.73 17.35 -33.95
C ARG A 146 29.38 18.84 -33.85
N VAL A 147 28.60 19.19 -32.84
CA VAL A 147 28.05 20.52 -32.64
C VAL A 147 28.53 21.04 -31.29
N ARG A 148 29.21 22.18 -31.29
CA ARG A 148 29.84 22.80 -30.12
C ARG A 148 29.34 24.22 -29.86
N GLY A 149 29.70 24.76 -28.70
CA GLY A 149 29.26 26.09 -28.25
C GLY A 149 27.80 26.06 -27.83
N ARG A 150 27.00 27.02 -28.30
CA ARG A 150 25.53 27.01 -28.11
C ARG A 150 24.79 26.29 -29.23
N GLY A 151 25.48 25.75 -30.22
CA GLY A 151 24.90 25.17 -31.44
C GLY A 151 25.46 25.74 -32.75
N GLU A 152 26.28 26.79 -32.67
CA GLU A 152 26.83 27.52 -33.82
C GLU A 152 28.06 26.88 -34.47
N ILE A 153 28.84 26.11 -33.70
CA ILE A 153 30.08 25.50 -34.21
C ILE A 153 29.74 24.10 -34.73
N ILE A 154 29.62 23.94 -36.04
CA ILE A 154 29.29 22.68 -36.69
C ILE A 154 30.52 22.10 -37.40
N GLU A 155 30.88 20.89 -37.02
CA GLU A 155 31.93 20.10 -37.64
C GLU A 155 31.30 18.82 -38.21
N PHE A 156 31.30 18.68 -39.54
CA PHE A 156 30.79 17.46 -40.17
C PHE A 156 31.74 16.31 -39.93
N ILE A 157 31.18 15.21 -39.43
CA ILE A 157 31.90 13.96 -39.22
C ILE A 157 31.38 12.90 -40.19
N GLU A 158 31.90 11.69 -40.08
CA GLU A 158 31.38 10.55 -40.82
C GLU A 158 29.91 10.30 -40.48
N ASP A 159 29.09 10.05 -41.49
CA ASP A 159 27.66 9.88 -41.22
C ASP A 159 27.39 8.66 -40.33
N MET A 160 26.43 8.80 -39.42
CA MET A 160 25.89 7.69 -38.65
C MET A 160 25.50 6.56 -39.61
N PRO A 161 25.94 5.31 -39.40
CA PRO A 161 25.52 4.22 -40.28
C PRO A 161 23.99 4.05 -40.28
N PHE A 162 23.45 3.73 -41.44
CA PHE A 162 22.02 3.49 -41.62
C PHE A 162 21.53 2.44 -40.62
N THR A 163 20.48 2.80 -39.89
CA THR A 163 19.81 1.92 -38.94
C THR A 163 18.36 2.36 -38.72
N TYR A 164 17.58 1.44 -38.19
CA TYR A 164 16.22 1.68 -37.72
C TYR A 164 16.26 2.17 -36.26
N LEU A 165 15.30 3.03 -35.94
CA LEU A 165 15.12 3.60 -34.62
C LEU A 165 13.70 3.33 -34.15
N LEU A 166 13.55 2.90 -32.90
CA LEU A 166 12.27 2.91 -32.20
C LEU A 166 12.14 4.24 -31.46
N LEU A 167 11.21 5.10 -31.84
CA LEU A 167 10.90 6.33 -31.08
C LEU A 167 9.69 6.08 -30.20
N VAL A 168 9.76 6.54 -28.95
CA VAL A 168 8.68 6.51 -27.98
C VAL A 168 8.40 7.94 -27.53
N PHE A 169 7.12 8.33 -27.59
CA PHE A 169 6.63 9.66 -27.23
C PHE A 169 5.84 9.56 -25.91
N PRO A 170 6.44 9.99 -24.77
CA PRO A 170 5.72 10.04 -23.50
C PRO A 170 4.67 11.16 -23.49
N ASP A 171 3.65 11.02 -22.64
CA ASP A 171 2.54 11.98 -22.55
C ASP A 171 2.88 13.27 -21.78
N PHE A 172 4.08 13.38 -21.23
CA PHE A 172 4.58 14.61 -20.61
C PHE A 172 5.51 15.36 -21.56
N ARG A 173 5.48 16.68 -21.49
CA ARG A 173 6.40 17.58 -22.21
C ARG A 173 7.55 17.97 -21.29
N SER A 174 8.72 18.24 -21.88
CA SER A 174 9.89 18.69 -21.13
C SER A 174 10.27 20.10 -21.55
N SER A 175 10.34 21.02 -20.58
CA SER A 175 10.80 22.39 -20.84
C SER A 175 12.31 22.42 -20.94
N THR A 176 12.85 22.70 -22.14
CA THR A 176 14.30 22.81 -22.35
C THR A 176 14.95 23.76 -21.35
N ARG A 177 14.32 24.91 -21.09
CA ARG A 177 14.81 25.91 -20.13
C ARG A 177 14.90 25.35 -18.72
N GLU A 178 13.87 24.64 -18.26
CA GLU A 178 13.82 24.07 -16.91
C GLU A 178 14.88 22.97 -16.74
N VAL A 179 15.03 22.09 -17.74
CA VAL A 179 16.04 21.02 -17.71
C VAL A 179 17.45 21.60 -17.61
N PHE A 180 17.77 22.64 -18.40
CA PHE A 180 19.07 23.31 -18.31
C PHE A 180 19.26 24.11 -17.01
N GLN A 181 18.19 24.67 -16.42
CA GLN A 181 18.28 25.37 -15.14
C GLN A 181 18.55 24.43 -13.97
N ASN A 182 17.99 23.22 -14.02
CA ASN A 182 18.11 22.21 -12.97
C ASN A 182 19.36 21.32 -13.13
N TYR A 183 20.06 21.41 -14.26
CA TYR A 183 21.27 20.63 -14.50
C TYR A 183 22.49 21.24 -13.80
N ILE A 184 23.25 20.39 -13.11
CA ILE A 184 24.53 20.74 -12.50
C ILE A 184 25.63 20.10 -13.35
N VAL A 185 26.58 20.92 -13.79
CA VAL A 185 27.71 20.50 -14.63
C VAL A 185 28.49 19.38 -13.95
N ASP A 186 28.70 18.29 -14.68
CA ASP A 186 29.39 17.08 -14.22
C ASP A 186 30.36 16.60 -15.31
N HIS A 187 31.65 16.56 -14.96
CA HIS A 187 32.74 16.18 -15.85
C HIS A 187 32.95 14.66 -15.96
N SER A 188 32.07 13.83 -15.38
CA SER A 188 32.18 12.37 -15.41
C SER A 188 32.19 11.76 -16.83
N GLN A 189 31.78 12.52 -17.85
CA GLN A 189 31.63 12.07 -19.24
C GLN A 189 32.63 12.73 -20.21
N ASP A 190 33.63 13.46 -19.70
CA ASP A 190 34.65 14.10 -20.54
C ASP A 190 35.40 13.06 -21.40
N GLY A 191 35.66 13.41 -22.66
CA GLY A 191 36.27 12.52 -23.67
C GLY A 191 35.32 11.49 -24.29
N ARG A 192 34.09 11.33 -23.78
CA ARG A 192 33.13 10.35 -24.32
C ARG A 192 32.56 10.74 -25.69
N ILE A 193 32.49 12.05 -26.00
CA ILE A 193 32.15 12.52 -27.35
C ILE A 193 33.19 12.05 -28.37
N ASP A 194 34.48 12.15 -28.05
CA ASP A 194 35.55 11.70 -28.95
C ASP A 194 35.46 10.19 -29.20
N GLN A 195 35.23 9.41 -28.14
CA GLN A 195 34.99 7.96 -28.28
C GLN A 195 33.78 7.64 -29.14
N LEU A 196 32.67 8.37 -28.99
CA LEU A 196 31.48 8.19 -29.79
C LEU A 196 31.75 8.53 -31.27
N GLN A 197 32.50 9.60 -31.54
CA GLN A 197 32.93 9.96 -32.89
C GLN A 197 33.75 8.82 -33.53
N THR A 198 34.76 8.30 -32.83
CA THR A 198 35.56 7.16 -33.30
C THR A 198 34.70 5.91 -33.56
N ASN A 199 33.70 5.64 -32.71
CA ASN A 199 32.79 4.50 -32.92
C ASN A 199 31.88 4.69 -34.14
N ILE A 200 31.43 5.92 -34.38
CA ILE A 200 30.67 6.28 -35.59
C ILE A 200 31.55 6.07 -36.82
N GLU A 201 32.80 6.57 -36.81
CA GLU A 201 33.79 6.35 -37.87
C GLU A 201 34.06 4.85 -38.10
N GLY A 202 34.10 4.02 -37.05
CA GLY A 202 34.22 2.56 -37.15
C GLY A 202 32.99 1.83 -37.70
N GLY A 203 31.80 2.46 -37.63
CA GLY A 203 30.57 1.99 -38.28
C GLY A 203 29.84 0.83 -37.59
N SER A 204 30.27 0.42 -36.38
CA SER A 204 29.68 -0.66 -35.59
C SER A 204 28.49 -0.15 -34.76
N LEU A 205 27.26 -0.55 -35.13
CA LEU A 205 26.05 -0.11 -34.43
C LEU A 205 26.04 -0.45 -32.92
N PRO A 206 26.50 -1.63 -32.44
CA PRO A 206 26.58 -1.91 -31.01
C PRO A 206 27.55 -1.00 -30.26
N ASP A 207 28.72 -0.71 -30.85
CA ASP A 207 29.74 0.15 -30.20
C ASP A 207 29.26 1.60 -30.13
N ILE A 208 28.60 2.06 -31.18
CA ILE A 208 27.93 3.37 -31.19
C ILE A 208 26.84 3.41 -30.10
N ALA A 209 25.95 2.41 -30.07
CA ALA A 209 24.85 2.35 -29.11
C ALA A 209 25.33 2.31 -27.65
N LYS A 210 26.46 1.65 -27.38
CA LYS A 210 27.10 1.61 -26.06
C LYS A 210 27.73 2.95 -25.68
N ALA A 211 28.30 3.67 -26.65
CA ALA A 211 28.95 4.96 -26.41
C ALA A 211 27.95 6.10 -26.23
N CYS A 212 26.75 6.01 -26.81
CA CYS A 212 25.68 7.02 -26.68
C CYS A 212 25.41 7.44 -25.22
N PHE A 213 25.22 8.73 -25.00
CA PHE A 213 24.92 9.31 -23.69
C PHE A 213 24.30 10.71 -23.81
N ASN A 214 23.63 11.16 -22.75
CA ASN A 214 23.03 12.49 -22.68
C ASN A 214 23.02 12.95 -21.23
N ASP A 215 23.82 13.97 -20.92
CA ASP A 215 23.93 14.51 -19.56
C ASP A 215 22.61 15.07 -19.02
N LEU A 216 21.74 15.60 -19.89
CA LEU A 216 20.46 16.18 -19.47
C LEU A 216 19.50 15.13 -18.89
N GLU A 217 19.73 13.83 -19.12
CA GLU A 217 18.98 12.77 -18.44
C GLU A 217 19.12 12.84 -16.91
N LYS A 218 20.25 13.33 -16.39
CA LYS A 218 20.46 13.49 -14.94
C LYS A 218 19.59 14.60 -14.34
N ALA A 219 19.27 15.63 -15.12
CA ALA A 219 18.40 16.73 -14.70
C ALA A 219 16.91 16.40 -14.83
N VAL A 220 16.56 15.44 -15.71
CA VAL A 220 15.19 14.94 -15.84
C VAL A 220 15.01 13.78 -14.85
N ASN A 221 14.72 14.09 -13.59
CA ASN A 221 14.44 13.09 -12.55
C ASN A 221 13.07 12.43 -12.76
N ASN A 222 12.93 11.66 -13.84
CA ASN A 222 11.69 11.01 -14.20
C ASN A 222 11.89 9.49 -14.34
N SER A 223 11.39 8.75 -13.35
CA SER A 223 11.34 7.28 -13.34
C SER A 223 10.64 6.69 -14.58
N GLU A 224 9.82 7.48 -15.28
CA GLU A 224 9.22 7.12 -16.55
C GLU A 224 10.24 6.97 -17.69
N ILE A 225 11.21 7.89 -17.83
CA ILE A 225 12.23 7.81 -18.88
C ILE A 225 13.09 6.56 -18.69
N ALA A 226 13.52 6.30 -17.44
CA ALA A 226 14.26 5.09 -17.10
C ALA A 226 13.46 3.82 -17.43
N ALA A 227 12.16 3.82 -17.15
CA ALA A 227 11.28 2.70 -17.49
C ALA A 227 11.15 2.50 -19.02
N ILE A 228 11.00 3.58 -19.78
CA ILE A 228 10.91 3.51 -21.25
C ILE A 228 12.22 2.99 -21.84
N LYS A 229 13.38 3.49 -21.39
CA LYS A 229 14.69 2.98 -21.82
C LYS A 229 14.82 1.49 -21.54
N SER A 230 14.44 1.05 -20.35
CA SER A 230 14.45 -0.37 -19.98
C SER A 230 13.55 -1.20 -20.90
N ASP A 231 12.34 -0.73 -21.19
CA ASP A 231 11.38 -1.43 -22.05
C ASP A 231 11.89 -1.53 -23.50
N ILE A 232 12.50 -0.47 -24.03
CA ILE A 232 13.13 -0.45 -25.36
C ILE A 232 14.27 -1.48 -25.45
N ILE A 233 15.16 -1.50 -24.46
CA ILE A 233 16.27 -2.47 -24.41
C ILE A 233 15.74 -3.90 -24.27
N GLN A 234 14.77 -4.14 -23.38
CA GLN A 234 14.16 -5.45 -23.19
C GLN A 234 13.46 -5.97 -24.45
N SER A 235 12.95 -5.05 -25.28
CA SER A 235 12.33 -5.38 -26.56
C SER A 235 13.34 -5.81 -27.63
N GLY A 236 14.63 -5.55 -27.43
CA GLY A 236 15.73 -6.00 -28.29
C GLY A 236 16.48 -4.89 -29.03
N ALA A 237 16.35 -3.63 -28.61
CA ALA A 237 17.21 -2.56 -29.10
C ALA A 237 18.66 -2.69 -28.57
N LEU A 238 19.63 -2.23 -29.35
CA LEU A 238 21.07 -2.20 -29.02
C LEU A 238 21.42 -1.19 -27.92
N GLY A 239 20.67 -0.09 -27.87
CA GLY A 239 20.85 1.01 -26.95
C GLY A 239 19.57 1.86 -26.89
N ALA A 240 19.40 2.65 -25.83
CA ALA A 240 18.27 3.55 -25.67
C ALA A 240 18.73 4.85 -25.00
N LEU A 241 18.20 6.00 -25.45
CA LEU A 241 18.59 7.31 -24.95
C LEU A 241 17.44 8.33 -25.11
N MET A 242 17.32 9.25 -24.16
CA MET A 242 16.50 10.46 -24.33
C MET A 242 17.14 11.41 -25.35
N SER A 243 16.35 11.92 -26.29
CA SER A 243 16.83 12.92 -27.26
C SER A 243 16.79 14.33 -26.67
N GLY A 244 17.93 15.03 -26.64
CA GLY A 244 18.04 16.41 -26.18
C GLY A 244 17.53 16.59 -24.74
N SER A 245 16.70 17.61 -24.50
CA SER A 245 16.05 17.83 -23.19
C SER A 245 14.83 16.92 -22.95
N GLY A 246 14.54 15.98 -23.84
CA GLY A 246 13.35 15.13 -23.78
C GLY A 246 12.05 15.80 -24.26
N SER A 247 10.91 15.11 -24.18
CA SER A 247 10.71 13.81 -23.51
C SER A 247 10.91 12.56 -24.39
N THR A 248 11.11 12.68 -25.71
CA THR A 248 11.26 11.50 -26.58
C THR A 248 12.46 10.64 -26.18
N VAL A 249 12.22 9.33 -26.09
CA VAL A 249 13.26 8.32 -25.93
C VAL A 249 13.33 7.52 -27.22
N TYR A 250 14.53 7.33 -27.75
CA TYR A 250 14.75 6.50 -28.93
C TYR A 250 15.62 5.29 -28.60
N GLY A 251 15.40 4.19 -29.33
CA GLY A 251 16.20 2.99 -29.30
C GLY A 251 16.89 2.73 -30.63
N ILE A 252 18.16 2.33 -30.62
CA ILE A 252 18.89 1.94 -31.82
C ILE A 252 18.61 0.46 -32.09
N CYS A 253 18.02 0.13 -33.24
CA CYS A 253 17.79 -1.26 -33.64
C CYS A 253 18.97 -1.80 -34.45
N HIS A 254 18.93 -3.09 -34.76
CA HIS A 254 19.80 -3.62 -35.82
C HIS A 254 19.36 -3.06 -37.17
N ASN A 255 20.28 -3.06 -38.15
CA ASN A 255 20.00 -2.67 -39.53
C ASN A 255 19.16 -3.74 -40.26
N SER A 256 17.94 -3.97 -39.78
CA SER A 256 16.94 -4.88 -40.34
C SER A 256 15.55 -4.40 -39.98
N GLU A 257 14.72 -4.11 -40.98
CA GLU A 257 13.32 -3.69 -40.78
C GLU A 257 12.53 -4.72 -39.98
N LYS A 258 12.72 -6.01 -40.30
CA LYS A 258 12.10 -7.12 -39.58
C LYS A 258 12.46 -7.11 -38.10
N ASN A 259 13.72 -6.85 -37.77
CA ASN A 259 14.15 -6.72 -36.37
C ASN A 259 13.46 -5.51 -35.70
N ALA A 260 13.46 -4.35 -36.35
CA ALA A 260 12.83 -3.15 -35.80
C ALA A 260 11.32 -3.35 -35.53
N LEU A 261 10.59 -3.98 -36.45
CA LEU A 261 9.18 -4.32 -36.26
C LEU A 261 8.96 -5.31 -35.10
N GLN A 262 9.83 -6.30 -34.94
CA GLN A 262 9.79 -7.22 -33.79
C GLN A 262 10.03 -6.49 -32.46
N VAL A 263 10.98 -5.55 -32.44
CA VAL A 263 11.24 -4.70 -31.28
C VAL A 263 10.01 -3.86 -30.95
N LEU A 264 9.38 -3.21 -31.94
CA LEU A 264 8.14 -2.45 -31.73
C LEU A 264 6.99 -3.32 -31.19
N GLN A 265 6.80 -4.53 -31.75
CA GLN A 265 5.75 -5.46 -31.29
C GLN A 265 5.98 -5.87 -29.83
N ARG A 266 7.21 -6.23 -29.46
CA ARG A 266 7.57 -6.57 -28.08
C ARG A 266 7.38 -5.38 -27.14
N PHE A 267 7.76 -4.18 -27.58
CA PHE A 267 7.58 -2.96 -26.81
C PHE A 267 6.10 -2.68 -26.53
N ASN A 268 5.24 -2.81 -27.56
CA ASN A 268 3.80 -2.62 -27.42
C ASN A 268 3.16 -3.65 -26.48
N SER A 269 3.61 -4.92 -26.53
CA SER A 269 3.15 -5.96 -25.62
C SER A 269 3.55 -5.68 -24.16
N LEU A 270 4.79 -5.24 -23.93
CA LEU A 270 5.28 -4.84 -22.59
C LEU A 270 4.53 -3.62 -22.05
N SER A 271 4.13 -2.70 -22.93
CA SER A 271 3.42 -1.48 -22.58
C SER A 271 1.94 -1.71 -22.30
N SER A 272 1.29 -2.67 -22.99
CA SER A 272 -0.14 -2.96 -22.86
C SER A 272 -0.53 -3.67 -21.55
N GLY A 273 0.43 -4.31 -20.87
CA GLY A 273 0.22 -4.99 -19.59
C GLY A 273 0.37 -4.10 -18.34
N ARG A 274 0.50 -2.77 -18.50
CA ARG A 274 0.76 -1.81 -17.42
C ARG A 274 -0.29 -0.70 -17.41
N ASN A 275 -0.70 -0.21 -16.22
CA ASN A 275 -1.62 0.92 -16.02
C ASN A 275 -1.02 2.30 -16.45
N HIS A 276 -0.13 2.31 -17.43
CA HIS A 276 0.37 3.56 -18.01
C HIS A 276 -0.56 3.98 -19.16
N PRO A 277 -0.73 5.30 -19.39
CA PRO A 277 -1.42 5.74 -20.60
C PRO A 277 -0.68 5.21 -21.84
N ARG A 278 -1.42 4.98 -22.93
CA ARG A 278 -0.86 4.41 -24.18
C ARG A 278 0.23 5.34 -24.72
N ARG A 279 1.48 4.96 -24.50
CA ARG A 279 2.64 5.64 -25.09
C ARG A 279 2.65 5.41 -26.60
N GLN A 280 2.68 6.48 -27.39
CA GLN A 280 2.82 6.35 -28.83
C GLN A 280 4.26 5.94 -29.15
N ALA A 281 4.42 4.93 -30.01
CA ALA A 281 5.73 4.46 -30.45
C ALA A 281 5.70 4.10 -31.94
N GLY A 282 6.83 4.34 -32.63
CA GLY A 282 6.95 4.09 -34.07
C GLY A 282 8.36 3.79 -34.50
N ILE A 283 8.50 3.14 -35.66
CA ILE A 283 9.79 2.87 -36.30
C ILE A 283 10.12 3.97 -37.30
N TYR A 284 11.33 4.49 -37.20
CA TYR A 284 11.91 5.49 -38.07
C TYR A 284 13.32 5.08 -38.48
N THR A 285 13.97 5.84 -39.34
CA THR A 285 15.35 5.56 -39.79
C THR A 285 16.24 6.77 -39.62
N VAL A 286 17.53 6.53 -39.43
CA VAL A 286 18.55 7.58 -39.57
C VAL A 286 18.64 7.98 -41.05
N ARG A 287 18.80 9.29 -41.33
CA ARG A 287 19.04 9.78 -42.69
C ARG A 287 20.49 9.63 -43.09
N SER A 288 20.88 8.42 -43.41
CA SER A 288 22.20 8.10 -43.91
C SER A 288 22.11 6.96 -44.91
N MET A 289 22.97 6.99 -45.93
CA MET A 289 23.11 5.90 -46.90
C MET A 289 24.31 5.01 -46.57
N ARG A 290 25.09 5.36 -45.54
CA ARG A 290 26.30 4.64 -45.14
C ARG A 290 25.93 3.31 -44.51
N LYS A 291 26.45 2.20 -45.05
CA LYS A 291 26.18 0.87 -44.50
C LYS A 291 26.90 0.71 -43.16
N ALA A 292 26.20 0.14 -42.18
CA ALA A 292 26.84 -0.36 -40.96
C ALA A 292 27.86 -1.45 -41.31
N THR A 293 28.99 -1.42 -40.61
CA THR A 293 30.02 -2.45 -40.75
C THR A 293 29.41 -3.79 -40.37
N LYS A 294 29.58 -4.81 -41.23
CA LYS A 294 29.16 -6.17 -40.91
C LYS A 294 30.04 -6.67 -39.78
N VAL A 295 29.56 -6.59 -38.57
CA VAL A 295 30.14 -7.40 -37.50
C VAL A 295 29.60 -8.81 -37.71
N ALA A 296 30.50 -9.80 -37.70
CA ALA A 296 30.09 -11.19 -37.71
C ALA A 296 29.11 -11.38 -36.54
N ILE A 297 28.01 -12.09 -36.79
CA ILE A 297 27.00 -12.44 -35.78
C ILE A 297 27.64 -13.27 -34.62
N SER A 298 28.90 -13.70 -34.78
CA SER A 298 29.78 -14.29 -33.76
C SER A 298 30.46 -13.30 -32.80
N ASP A 299 30.67 -12.03 -33.19
CA ASP A 299 31.53 -11.08 -32.47
C ASP A 299 30.81 -9.80 -31.99
N ILE A 300 29.53 -9.64 -32.34
CA ILE A 300 28.59 -8.98 -31.44
C ILE A 300 28.06 -10.09 -30.55
N PRO A 301 27.97 -9.93 -29.22
CA PRO A 301 27.04 -10.73 -28.47
C PRO A 301 25.66 -10.36 -29.00
N VAL A 302 25.22 -11.06 -30.05
CA VAL A 302 23.83 -11.44 -30.14
C VAL A 302 23.60 -12.02 -28.77
N ARG A 303 22.77 -11.35 -27.96
CA ARG A 303 21.98 -12.09 -27.00
C ARG A 303 21.10 -13.00 -27.87
N LYS A 304 21.71 -14.06 -28.44
CA LYS A 304 21.05 -15.34 -28.63
C LYS A 304 20.42 -15.55 -27.28
N ASN A 305 19.12 -15.76 -27.29
CA ASN A 305 18.36 -16.13 -26.12
C ASN A 305 19.27 -16.96 -25.20
N LYS A 306 19.68 -16.38 -24.06
CA LYS A 306 20.28 -17.19 -23.02
C LYS A 306 19.31 -18.33 -22.68
N GLN A 307 18.02 -18.23 -23.01
CA GLN A 307 17.08 -19.33 -22.93
C GLN A 307 17.53 -20.66 -23.58
N ASP A 308 18.38 -20.67 -24.62
CA ASP A 308 18.80 -21.92 -25.27
C ASP A 308 20.06 -22.57 -24.65
N ASP A 309 20.82 -21.83 -23.82
CA ASP A 309 21.99 -22.34 -23.06
C ASP A 309 21.80 -22.25 -21.53
N LEU A 310 20.64 -21.76 -21.07
CA LEU A 310 20.25 -21.72 -19.67
C LEU A 310 19.88 -23.11 -19.20
N ARG A 311 20.90 -23.92 -18.93
CA ARG A 311 20.74 -25.20 -18.29
C ARG A 311 20.26 -24.97 -16.86
N ILE A 312 19.09 -25.52 -16.55
CA ILE A 312 18.59 -25.61 -15.17
C ILE A 312 19.50 -26.60 -14.45
N LEU A 313 20.28 -26.11 -13.49
CA LEU A 313 21.16 -26.93 -12.68
C LEU A 313 20.40 -27.63 -11.56
N PHE A 314 19.41 -26.92 -10.99
CA PHE A 314 18.64 -27.39 -9.86
C PHE A 314 17.33 -26.59 -9.78
N SER A 315 16.27 -27.18 -9.25
CA SER A 315 14.96 -26.54 -9.13
C SER A 315 14.36 -26.85 -7.76
N ILE A 316 13.71 -25.86 -7.18
CA ILE A 316 12.90 -26.00 -5.97
C ILE A 316 11.54 -25.36 -6.16
N GLU A 317 10.62 -25.74 -5.30
CA GLU A 317 9.36 -25.04 -5.10
C GLU A 317 9.30 -24.49 -3.68
N THR A 318 8.76 -23.29 -3.55
CA THR A 318 8.49 -22.64 -2.27
C THR A 318 7.16 -21.91 -2.33
N LYS A 319 6.71 -21.37 -1.19
CA LYS A 319 5.43 -20.70 -1.05
C LYS A 319 5.63 -19.30 -0.49
N ALA A 320 5.09 -18.31 -1.18
CA ALA A 320 4.89 -16.99 -0.59
C ALA A 320 3.54 -16.99 0.13
N TYR A 321 3.59 -17.06 1.45
CA TYR A 321 2.40 -17.00 2.30
C TYR A 321 1.88 -15.57 2.40
N ALA A 322 0.58 -15.42 2.24
CA ALA A 322 -0.11 -14.16 2.40
C ALA A 322 0.01 -13.68 3.85
N MET A 323 0.26 -12.38 4.03
CA MET A 323 0.32 -11.75 5.35
C MET A 323 -0.90 -10.84 5.52
N LEU A 324 -1.67 -11.10 6.56
CA LEU A 324 -2.81 -10.31 6.97
C LEU A 324 -2.34 -9.23 7.94
N PRO A 325 -2.53 -7.95 7.64
CA PRO A 325 -2.26 -6.91 8.60
C PRO A 325 -3.44 -6.72 9.56
N LEU A 326 -3.29 -7.15 10.82
CA LEU A 326 -4.37 -7.17 11.81
C LEU A 326 -4.60 -5.83 12.52
N ALA A 327 -3.56 -5.01 12.64
CA ALA A 327 -3.65 -3.70 13.29
C ALA A 327 -2.74 -2.69 12.61
N TYR A 328 -3.21 -1.44 12.61
CA TYR A 328 -2.48 -0.26 12.19
C TYR A 328 -2.59 0.75 13.31
N GLN A 329 -1.48 1.19 13.91
CA GLN A 329 -1.53 2.32 14.82
C GLN A 329 -0.67 3.46 14.27
N ALA A 330 -1.30 4.60 14.00
CA ALA A 330 -0.62 5.84 13.68
C ALA A 330 -0.51 6.69 14.95
N ILE A 331 0.68 6.77 15.55
CA ILE A 331 0.95 7.68 16.68
C ILE A 331 1.98 8.71 16.21
N LEU A 332 1.58 9.99 16.14
CA LEU A 332 2.51 11.12 15.91
C LEU A 332 3.52 10.86 14.75
N ASN A 333 3.00 10.48 13.57
CA ASN A 333 3.75 10.10 12.35
C ASN A 333 4.48 8.74 12.35
N ASN A 334 4.31 7.89 13.37
CA ASN A 334 4.87 6.52 13.38
C ASN A 334 3.79 5.48 13.06
N TYR A 335 4.14 4.45 12.28
CA TYR A 335 3.24 3.37 11.88
C TYR A 335 3.72 2.03 12.43
N ILE A 336 2.89 1.41 13.27
CA ILE A 336 3.08 0.04 13.76
C ILE A 336 2.08 -0.85 13.03
N THR A 337 2.56 -1.94 12.44
CA THR A 337 1.73 -2.94 11.75
C THR A 337 1.92 -4.32 12.37
N ILE A 338 0.81 -4.98 12.71
CA ILE A 338 0.81 -6.38 13.11
C ILE A 338 0.60 -7.22 11.86
N LEU A 339 1.61 -7.97 11.44
CA LEU A 339 1.60 -8.81 10.25
C LEU A 339 1.43 -10.26 10.68
N THR A 340 0.35 -10.92 10.24
CA THR A 340 0.02 -12.30 10.61
C THR A 340 -0.09 -13.19 9.37
N PRO A 341 0.64 -14.32 9.30
CA PRO A 341 0.59 -15.20 8.14
C PRO A 341 -0.76 -15.93 8.02
N LEU A 342 -1.16 -16.20 6.79
CA LEU A 342 -2.37 -16.96 6.43
C LEU A 342 -2.01 -18.32 5.85
N SER A 343 -2.93 -19.28 5.94
CA SER A 343 -2.91 -20.54 5.19
C SER A 343 -3.40 -20.32 3.75
N LEU A 344 -2.82 -19.32 3.10
CA LEU A 344 -3.12 -18.87 1.76
C LEU A 344 -1.80 -18.43 1.13
N TRP A 345 -1.48 -18.91 -0.07
CA TRP A 345 -0.16 -18.68 -0.66
C TRP A 345 -0.17 -18.73 -2.18
N ASP A 346 0.83 -18.06 -2.76
CA ASP A 346 1.25 -18.26 -4.14
C ASP A 346 2.37 -19.29 -4.20
N ASN A 347 2.38 -20.10 -5.25
CA ASN A 347 3.47 -21.06 -5.47
C ASN A 347 4.59 -20.40 -6.26
N ILE A 348 5.82 -20.60 -5.83
CA ILE A 348 7.01 -20.07 -6.49
C ILE A 348 7.91 -21.24 -6.86
N SER A 349 8.24 -21.35 -8.15
CA SER A 349 9.32 -22.22 -8.62
C SER A 349 10.58 -21.40 -8.79
N ILE A 350 11.70 -21.87 -8.23
CA ILE A 350 13.00 -21.22 -8.33
C ILE A 350 13.97 -22.21 -8.96
N GLN A 351 14.54 -21.83 -10.09
CA GLN A 351 15.48 -22.62 -10.85
C GLN A 351 16.85 -21.95 -10.83
N LYS A 352 17.87 -22.69 -10.38
CA LYS A 352 19.28 -22.29 -10.46
C LYS A 352 19.77 -22.46 -11.89
N LEU A 353 20.38 -21.41 -12.43
CA LEU A 353 20.91 -21.37 -13.78
C LEU A 353 22.43 -21.28 -13.77
N ASN A 354 23.06 -21.87 -14.78
CA ASN A 354 24.51 -21.87 -15.01
C ASN A 354 25.14 -20.48 -15.28
N HIS A 355 24.33 -19.44 -15.55
CA HIS A 355 24.83 -18.08 -15.83
C HIS A 355 24.09 -17.03 -15.01
N PRO A 356 24.76 -15.97 -14.53
CA PRO A 356 24.17 -14.91 -13.69
C PRO A 356 23.17 -14.06 -14.46
N VAL A 357 21.94 -14.55 -14.56
CA VAL A 357 20.79 -13.86 -15.15
C VAL A 357 19.57 -14.08 -14.27
N ALA A 358 18.80 -13.03 -14.03
CA ALA A 358 17.48 -13.12 -13.42
C ALA A 358 16.39 -13.21 -14.49
N ILE A 359 15.49 -14.18 -14.36
CA ILE A 359 14.28 -14.32 -15.17
C ILE A 359 13.10 -14.42 -14.21
N LEU A 360 12.11 -13.55 -14.37
CA LEU A 360 10.86 -13.59 -13.60
C LEU A 360 9.68 -13.84 -14.54
N THR A 361 8.87 -14.84 -14.24
CA THR A 361 7.61 -15.14 -14.92
C THR A 361 6.49 -15.16 -13.89
N ILE A 362 5.41 -14.42 -14.12
CA ILE A 362 4.20 -14.46 -13.27
C ILE A 362 3.06 -15.02 -14.11
N SER A 363 2.27 -15.95 -13.55
CA SER A 363 1.27 -16.73 -14.29
C SER A 363 0.17 -15.90 -14.97
N ASP A 364 -0.12 -14.70 -14.46
CA ASP A 364 -1.08 -13.76 -15.04
C ASP A 364 -0.46 -12.80 -16.08
N GLY A 365 0.83 -12.99 -16.39
CA GLY A 365 1.60 -12.14 -17.31
C GLY A 365 1.88 -10.74 -16.80
N SER A 366 1.50 -10.41 -15.56
CA SER A 366 1.73 -9.08 -15.01
C SER A 366 3.22 -8.84 -14.73
N PRO A 367 3.74 -7.64 -15.03
CA PRO A 367 5.11 -7.30 -14.71
C PRO A 367 5.25 -6.95 -13.22
N ASP A 368 6.41 -7.27 -12.64
CA ASP A 368 6.81 -6.86 -11.29
C ASP A 368 8.24 -6.32 -11.33
N ARG A 369 8.37 -5.00 -11.53
CA ARG A 369 9.66 -4.32 -11.73
C ARG A 369 10.52 -4.33 -10.47
N GLU A 370 9.89 -4.19 -9.31
CA GLU A 370 10.55 -4.16 -8.02
C GLU A 370 11.18 -5.53 -7.73
N LEU A 371 10.41 -6.61 -7.92
CA LEU A 371 10.91 -7.98 -7.77
C LEU A 371 11.97 -8.33 -8.81
N SER A 372 11.81 -7.86 -10.05
CA SER A 372 12.82 -8.06 -11.11
C SER A 372 14.14 -7.35 -10.78
N SER A 373 14.09 -6.14 -10.22
CA SER A 373 15.28 -5.40 -9.80
C SER A 373 16.02 -6.13 -8.67
N ALA A 374 15.27 -6.54 -7.63
CA ALA A 374 15.83 -7.28 -6.50
C ALA A 374 16.46 -8.60 -6.93
N LEU A 375 15.84 -9.33 -7.87
CA LEU A 375 16.42 -10.57 -8.40
C LEU A 375 17.74 -10.34 -9.15
N ASN A 376 17.88 -9.22 -9.87
CA ASN A 376 19.15 -8.89 -10.52
C ASN A 376 20.24 -8.60 -9.50
N GLU A 377 19.93 -7.88 -8.43
CA GLU A 377 20.85 -7.61 -7.33
C GLU A 377 21.30 -8.90 -6.62
N ILE A 378 20.35 -9.80 -6.33
CA ILE A 378 20.63 -11.14 -5.80
C ILE A 378 21.56 -11.92 -6.72
N VAL A 379 21.26 -11.96 -8.03
CA VAL A 379 22.06 -12.71 -9.02
C VAL A 379 23.48 -12.14 -9.14
N GLN A 380 23.64 -10.82 -9.06
CA GLN A 380 24.96 -10.18 -9.04
C GLN A 380 25.77 -10.58 -7.80
N HIS A 381 25.11 -10.67 -6.64
CA HIS A 381 25.74 -11.09 -5.40
C HIS A 381 26.13 -12.58 -5.40
N LEU A 382 25.28 -13.47 -5.97
CA LEU A 382 25.46 -14.92 -5.91
C LEU A 382 26.36 -15.50 -7.01
N GLY A 383 26.58 -14.78 -8.11
CA GLY A 383 27.42 -15.23 -9.23
C GLY A 383 26.79 -16.31 -10.14
N PHE A 384 25.54 -16.73 -9.89
CA PHE A 384 24.78 -17.65 -10.73
C PHE A 384 23.35 -17.14 -10.97
N GLY A 385 22.64 -17.66 -11.98
CA GLY A 385 21.35 -17.13 -12.38
C GLY A 385 20.16 -17.76 -11.68
N LEU A 386 19.04 -17.06 -11.74
CA LEU A 386 17.76 -17.48 -11.17
C LEU A 386 16.67 -17.34 -12.22
N ARG A 387 15.90 -18.41 -12.44
CA ARG A 387 14.58 -18.33 -13.07
C ARG A 387 13.52 -18.55 -12.02
N VAL A 388 12.73 -17.53 -11.75
CA VAL A 388 11.65 -17.53 -10.78
C VAL A 388 10.32 -17.49 -11.52
N SER A 389 9.47 -18.47 -11.25
CA SER A 389 8.12 -18.54 -11.80
C SER A 389 7.11 -18.48 -10.66
N ILE A 390 6.25 -17.47 -10.64
CA ILE A 390 5.21 -17.26 -9.62
C ILE A 390 3.85 -17.65 -10.19
N LYS A 391 3.23 -18.66 -9.62
CA LYS A 391 1.84 -19.04 -9.91
C LYS A 391 0.93 -18.43 -8.85
N ARG A 392 0.19 -17.40 -9.24
CA ARG A 392 -0.74 -16.68 -8.36
C ARG A 392 -2.00 -17.51 -8.11
N ASN A 393 -2.25 -17.83 -6.86
CA ASN A 393 -3.51 -18.39 -6.37
C ASN A 393 -4.27 -17.39 -5.49
N VAL A 394 -3.56 -16.40 -4.94
CA VAL A 394 -4.15 -15.36 -4.09
C VAL A 394 -4.66 -14.20 -4.95
N PRO A 395 -5.93 -13.78 -4.78
CA PRO A 395 -6.46 -12.63 -5.51
C PRO A 395 -5.68 -11.33 -5.21
N LYS A 396 -5.12 -10.71 -6.25
CA LYS A 396 -4.26 -9.51 -6.14
C LYS A 396 -4.97 -8.32 -5.49
N ASP A 397 -6.27 -8.16 -5.73
CA ASP A 397 -7.06 -7.02 -5.25
C ASP A 397 -7.16 -6.97 -3.72
N LEU A 398 -6.91 -8.09 -3.03
CA LEU A 398 -6.94 -8.18 -1.57
C LEU A 398 -5.68 -7.58 -0.91
N GLY A 399 -4.58 -7.40 -1.66
CA GLY A 399 -3.36 -6.77 -1.15
C GLY A 399 -2.67 -7.55 -0.02
N LEU A 400 -2.79 -8.88 0.01
CA LEU A 400 -2.23 -9.75 1.07
C LEU A 400 -0.84 -10.31 0.75
N LEU A 401 -0.41 -10.18 -0.51
CA LEU A 401 0.92 -10.53 -0.98
C LEU A 401 1.50 -9.32 -1.70
N ASP A 402 2.68 -8.90 -1.28
CA ASP A 402 3.44 -7.81 -1.88
C ASP A 402 4.85 -8.26 -2.28
N PHE A 403 5.63 -7.32 -2.81
CA PHE A 403 7.03 -7.50 -3.19
C PHE A 403 7.86 -8.17 -2.08
N ASN A 404 7.71 -7.72 -0.83
CA ASN A 404 8.50 -8.20 0.30
C ASN A 404 8.18 -9.68 0.61
N ASN A 405 6.91 -10.10 0.48
CA ASN A 405 6.53 -11.51 0.65
C ASN A 405 7.21 -12.42 -0.37
N TYR A 406 7.18 -12.03 -1.65
CA TYR A 406 7.82 -12.81 -2.71
C TYR A 406 9.33 -12.85 -2.56
N LEU A 407 9.94 -11.71 -2.27
CA LEU A 407 11.39 -11.61 -2.09
C LEU A 407 11.87 -12.46 -0.92
N CYS A 408 11.19 -12.42 0.22
CA CYS A 408 11.52 -13.25 1.37
C CYS A 408 11.45 -14.74 1.05
N ALA A 409 10.38 -15.19 0.37
CA ALA A 409 10.22 -16.59 -0.01
C ALA A 409 11.32 -17.05 -0.98
N ILE A 410 11.73 -16.17 -1.90
CA ILE A 410 12.83 -16.42 -2.85
C ILE A 410 14.15 -16.55 -2.10
N ILE A 411 14.52 -15.55 -1.28
CA ILE A 411 15.78 -15.57 -0.52
C ILE A 411 15.86 -16.79 0.38
N THR A 412 14.78 -17.12 1.08
CA THR A 412 14.71 -18.32 1.94
C THR A 412 14.92 -19.61 1.14
N GLY A 413 14.36 -19.69 -0.08
CA GLY A 413 14.54 -20.83 -0.98
C GLY A 413 15.99 -21.04 -1.44
N LEU A 414 16.78 -19.96 -1.54
CA LEU A 414 18.19 -20.05 -1.96
C LEU A 414 19.06 -20.88 -0.99
N LYS A 415 18.62 -21.10 0.25
CA LYS A 415 19.28 -22.02 1.19
C LYS A 415 19.46 -23.42 0.58
N SER A 416 18.47 -23.89 -0.18
CA SER A 416 18.54 -25.19 -0.88
C SER A 416 19.57 -25.24 -2.00
N PHE A 417 20.10 -24.09 -2.44
CA PHE A 417 21.17 -23.99 -3.42
C PHE A 417 22.56 -23.88 -2.76
N GLY A 418 22.64 -24.02 -1.43
CA GLY A 418 23.86 -23.88 -0.63
C GLY A 418 24.26 -22.43 -0.36
N CYS A 419 23.35 -21.46 -0.52
CA CYS A 419 23.66 -20.04 -0.34
C CYS A 419 23.61 -19.61 1.13
N HIS A 420 24.49 -18.68 1.51
CA HIS A 420 24.45 -18.02 2.82
C HIS A 420 23.38 -16.92 2.79
N ILE A 421 22.14 -17.28 3.14
CA ILE A 421 20.97 -16.41 2.93
C ILE A 421 20.99 -15.14 3.79
N GLU A 422 21.72 -15.13 4.92
CA GLU A 422 21.81 -13.95 5.79
C GLU A 422 22.44 -12.77 5.06
N ASP A 423 23.48 -13.02 4.28
CA ASP A 423 24.21 -12.03 3.50
C ASP A 423 23.28 -11.39 2.47
N VAL A 424 22.48 -12.23 1.80
CA VAL A 424 21.48 -11.77 0.82
C VAL A 424 20.39 -10.93 1.49
N PHE A 425 19.94 -11.30 2.69
CA PHE A 425 18.95 -10.48 3.42
C PHE A 425 19.52 -9.12 3.88
N THR A 426 20.84 -8.93 3.99
CA THR A 426 21.42 -7.61 4.32
C THR A 426 21.29 -6.59 3.19
N LEU A 427 21.06 -7.05 1.95
CA LEU A 427 20.86 -6.19 0.78
C LEU A 427 19.47 -5.51 0.79
N PHE A 428 18.54 -6.00 1.61
CA PHE A 428 17.13 -5.58 1.57
C PHE A 428 16.63 -5.08 2.93
N PRO A 429 15.54 -4.28 2.96
CA PRO A 429 14.98 -3.75 4.21
C PRO A 429 14.59 -4.86 5.21
N ALA A 430 14.66 -4.54 6.50
CA ALA A 430 14.34 -5.47 7.59
C ALA A 430 12.93 -6.09 7.50
N GLN A 431 11.98 -5.41 6.84
CA GLN A 431 10.63 -5.92 6.58
C GLN A 431 10.62 -7.24 5.79
N VAL A 432 11.59 -7.46 4.89
CA VAL A 432 11.74 -8.72 4.15
C VAL A 432 12.11 -9.85 5.10
N LYS A 433 13.00 -9.59 6.08
CA LYS A 433 13.38 -10.56 7.12
C LYS A 433 12.21 -10.93 8.03
N ALA A 434 11.28 -10.00 8.26
CA ALA A 434 10.11 -10.21 9.12
C ALA A 434 9.19 -11.35 8.65
N TYR A 435 9.21 -11.70 7.36
CA TYR A 435 8.36 -12.74 6.77
C TYR A 435 8.99 -14.14 6.75
N ARG A 436 10.25 -14.27 7.18
CA ARG A 436 11.06 -15.49 7.04
C ARG A 436 10.46 -16.70 7.73
N ASP A 437 10.09 -16.53 9.00
CA ASP A 437 9.68 -17.64 9.85
C ASP A 437 8.18 -17.88 9.83
N TYR A 438 7.43 -17.12 9.02
CA TYR A 438 5.97 -17.12 9.00
C TYR A 438 5.40 -17.02 10.43
N ARG A 439 5.90 -16.04 11.20
CA ARG A 439 5.42 -15.72 12.54
C ARG A 439 4.61 -14.44 12.50
N THR A 440 3.75 -14.27 13.50
CA THR A 440 3.12 -12.98 13.74
C THR A 440 4.20 -12.02 14.23
N VAL A 441 4.31 -10.86 13.60
CA VAL A 441 5.33 -9.87 13.92
C VAL A 441 4.72 -8.48 14.02
N MET A 442 5.22 -7.71 14.98
CA MET A 442 5.01 -6.28 15.07
C MET A 442 6.17 -5.59 14.38
N PHE A 443 5.89 -4.85 13.31
CA PHE A 443 6.91 -4.13 12.56
C PHE A 443 6.73 -2.63 12.72
N ASP A 444 7.80 -1.97 13.18
CA ASP A 444 7.91 -0.51 13.19
C ASP A 444 8.74 -0.05 11.99
N SER A 445 8.06 0.61 11.05
CA SER A 445 8.66 1.11 9.81
C SER A 445 9.76 2.16 10.00
N LYS A 446 9.81 2.88 11.13
CA LYS A 446 10.77 3.97 11.34
C LYS A 446 12.05 3.49 12.02
N SER A 447 11.93 2.62 13.01
CA SER A 447 13.08 2.02 13.69
C SER A 447 13.64 0.80 12.94
N GLY A 448 12.85 0.21 12.03
CA GLY A 448 13.20 -1.04 11.36
C GLY A 448 13.17 -2.24 12.31
N VAL A 449 12.69 -2.05 13.53
CA VAL A 449 12.61 -3.07 14.57
C VAL A 449 11.40 -3.97 14.30
N CYS A 450 11.63 -5.26 14.50
CA CYS A 450 10.63 -6.30 14.35
C CYS A 450 10.59 -7.10 15.64
N ASP A 451 9.45 -7.04 16.31
CA ASP A 451 9.21 -7.85 17.50
C ASP A 451 8.32 -9.02 17.10
N ILE A 452 8.80 -10.23 17.36
CA ILE A 452 7.96 -11.42 17.19
C ILE A 452 6.86 -11.33 18.23
N LEU A 453 5.63 -11.20 17.75
CA LEU A 453 4.46 -11.30 18.60
C LEU A 453 4.16 -12.77 18.86
N ASN A 454 3.63 -13.08 20.05
CA ASN A 454 3.14 -14.42 20.32
C ASN A 454 2.03 -14.80 19.33
N LYS A 455 1.77 -16.10 19.28
CA LYS A 455 0.92 -16.76 18.29
C LYS A 455 -0.52 -16.20 18.29
N ALA A 456 -1.12 -16.02 17.12
CA ALA A 456 -2.47 -15.45 16.99
C ALA A 456 -3.56 -16.41 17.53
N VAL A 457 -4.59 -15.86 18.20
CA VAL A 457 -5.65 -16.61 18.91
C VAL A 457 -6.82 -17.02 17.99
N PHE A 458 -6.92 -16.46 16.79
CA PHE A 458 -7.99 -16.77 15.84
C PHE A 458 -7.61 -17.89 14.87
N GLY A 459 -8.58 -18.74 14.53
CA GLY A 459 -8.36 -19.84 13.60
C GLY A 459 -8.67 -19.49 12.15
N HIS A 460 -9.64 -18.59 11.89
CA HIS A 460 -10.19 -18.41 10.53
C HIS A 460 -10.41 -16.94 10.16
N ALA A 461 -10.26 -16.66 8.87
CA ALA A 461 -10.50 -15.38 8.25
C ALA A 461 -11.37 -15.52 6.99
N LEU A 462 -12.27 -14.57 6.79
CA LEU A 462 -13.06 -14.38 5.57
C LEU A 462 -12.70 -13.03 4.97
N LEU A 463 -12.21 -13.05 3.75
CA LEU A 463 -11.84 -11.89 2.98
C LEU A 463 -12.95 -11.65 1.96
N VAL A 464 -13.53 -10.46 1.95
CA VAL A 464 -14.68 -10.15 1.11
C VAL A 464 -14.37 -8.92 0.29
N ASP A 465 -14.32 -9.10 -1.02
CA ASP A 465 -14.20 -7.98 -1.95
C ASP A 465 -15.50 -7.18 -1.95
N LEU A 466 -15.40 -5.90 -1.64
CA LEU A 466 -16.54 -4.99 -1.60
C LEU A 466 -17.09 -4.64 -3.00
N ASN A 467 -16.39 -5.07 -4.07
CA ASN A 467 -16.76 -4.85 -5.46
C ASN A 467 -17.12 -3.38 -5.75
N LEU A 468 -16.31 -2.45 -5.21
CA LEU A 468 -16.53 -1.00 -5.28
C LEU A 468 -16.37 -0.42 -6.70
N LYS A 469 -16.28 -1.25 -7.76
CA LYS A 469 -16.25 -0.79 -9.16
C LYS A 469 -17.45 0.09 -9.55
N ASN A 470 -18.57 -0.02 -8.82
CA ASN A 470 -19.79 0.77 -9.06
C ASN A 470 -19.99 1.93 -8.06
N TYR A 471 -19.02 2.20 -7.19
CA TYR A 471 -19.09 3.34 -6.28
C TYR A 471 -18.55 4.59 -6.99
N HIS A 472 -19.45 5.34 -7.64
CA HIS A 472 -19.12 6.66 -8.15
C HIS A 472 -18.94 7.64 -6.99
N ASN A 473 -17.79 8.33 -6.99
CA ASN A 473 -17.46 9.45 -6.12
C ASN A 473 -18.68 10.37 -5.91
N PRO A 474 -19.17 10.56 -4.67
CA PRO A 474 -20.16 11.60 -4.39
C PRO A 474 -19.44 12.95 -4.46
N ARG A 475 -19.74 13.72 -5.49
CA ARG A 475 -19.47 15.15 -5.54
C ARG A 475 -19.87 15.81 -4.22
N TYR A 476 -18.90 16.18 -3.38
CA TYR A 476 -19.01 17.39 -2.57
C TYR A 476 -18.40 18.55 -3.35
N THR A 477 -19.17 19.00 -4.34
CA THR A 477 -19.20 20.42 -4.70
C THR A 477 -20.14 21.11 -3.71
N LYS A 478 -19.61 21.87 -2.75
CA LYS A 478 -20.18 23.20 -2.51
C LYS A 478 -19.50 24.10 -3.53
N GLN A 479 -20.28 24.75 -4.39
CA GLN A 479 -19.79 25.81 -5.28
C GLN A 479 -19.09 26.87 -4.42
N ALA A 480 -17.76 26.86 -4.40
CA ALA A 480 -16.99 28.05 -4.08
C ALA A 480 -16.88 28.83 -5.39
N GLY A 481 -17.30 30.10 -5.36
CA GLY A 481 -17.18 31.02 -6.48
C GLY A 481 -15.75 31.06 -7.01
N ALA A 482 -15.64 31.20 -8.32
CA ALA A 482 -14.39 31.26 -9.05
C ALA A 482 -13.52 32.43 -8.57
N THR A 483 -12.54 32.15 -7.72
CA THR A 483 -11.22 32.81 -7.61
C THR A 483 -10.56 32.39 -6.29
N ASP A 484 -9.83 31.28 -6.26
CA ASP A 484 -8.63 31.21 -5.41
C ASP A 484 -7.75 29.99 -5.71
N PHE A 485 -6.44 30.21 -5.80
CA PHE A 485 -5.38 29.23 -6.10
C PHE A 485 -5.18 28.14 -5.02
N ARG A 486 -6.15 27.94 -4.12
CA ARG A 486 -6.10 26.95 -3.02
C ARG A 486 -6.65 25.57 -3.40
N PHE A 487 -7.37 25.47 -4.52
CA PHE A 487 -8.02 24.23 -4.96
C PHE A 487 -7.04 23.18 -5.51
N GLN A 488 -5.95 23.59 -6.17
CA GLN A 488 -4.91 22.67 -6.63
C GLN A 488 -4.11 22.06 -5.47
N GLY A 489 -3.81 22.84 -4.41
CA GLY A 489 -3.13 22.32 -3.21
C GLY A 489 -3.96 21.29 -2.42
N ILE A 490 -5.29 21.38 -2.47
CA ILE A 490 -6.21 20.43 -1.81
C ILE A 490 -6.36 19.14 -2.62
N ILE A 491 -6.37 19.23 -3.96
CA ILE A 491 -6.36 18.05 -4.85
C ILE A 491 -5.02 17.30 -4.76
N THR A 492 -3.90 18.00 -4.56
CA THR A 492 -2.58 17.36 -4.33
C THR A 492 -2.46 16.76 -2.91
N GLY A 493 -3.20 17.28 -1.92
CA GLY A 493 -3.18 16.78 -0.53
C GLY A 493 -3.98 15.49 -0.29
N ILE A 494 -4.96 15.17 -1.14
CA ILE A 494 -5.80 13.97 -1.02
C ILE A 494 -5.59 13.08 -2.24
N SER A 495 -4.50 12.33 -2.25
CA SER A 495 -4.40 11.14 -3.10
C SER A 495 -5.39 10.07 -2.63
N GLU A 496 -5.88 9.20 -3.53
CA GLU A 496 -6.75 8.05 -3.20
C GLU A 496 -6.24 7.23 -1.99
N LYS A 497 -4.91 7.20 -1.79
CA LYS A 497 -4.23 6.58 -0.64
C LYS A 497 -4.64 7.18 0.72
N ASN A 498 -4.90 8.48 0.81
CA ASN A 498 -5.27 9.13 2.07
C ASN A 498 -6.74 8.90 2.42
N PHE A 499 -7.65 8.87 1.44
CA PHE A 499 -9.07 8.64 1.68
C PHE A 499 -9.35 7.23 2.23
N TYR A 500 -8.81 6.18 1.59
CA TYR A 500 -8.97 4.81 2.10
C TYR A 500 -8.30 4.60 3.45
N LYS A 501 -7.12 5.20 3.66
CA LYS A 501 -6.43 5.18 4.96
C LYS A 501 -7.25 5.87 6.06
N MET A 502 -7.92 6.97 5.75
CA MET A 502 -8.82 7.68 6.68
C MET A 502 -10.10 6.89 6.98
N ALA A 503 -10.75 6.32 5.96
CA ALA A 503 -11.93 5.48 6.12
C ALA A 503 -11.61 4.19 6.91
N THR A 504 -10.47 3.56 6.63
CA THR A 504 -9.97 2.39 7.37
C THR A 504 -9.66 2.75 8.83
N ASN A 505 -9.01 3.87 9.10
CA ASN A 505 -8.72 4.32 10.48
C ASN A 505 -10.01 4.63 11.27
N SER A 506 -11.01 5.23 10.64
CA SER A 506 -12.32 5.50 11.25
C SER A 506 -13.12 4.22 11.50
N PHE A 507 -13.24 3.33 10.51
CA PHE A 507 -13.93 2.04 10.65
C PHE A 507 -13.28 1.12 11.69
N ASN A 508 -11.95 1.19 11.83
CA ASN A 508 -11.16 0.42 12.79
C ASN A 508 -11.02 1.10 14.17
N GLY A 509 -11.55 2.32 14.37
CA GLY A 509 -11.60 2.99 15.68
C GLY A 509 -10.31 3.68 16.16
N LEU A 510 -9.45 4.15 15.25
CA LEU A 510 -8.08 4.65 15.52
C LEU A 510 -7.98 6.20 15.63
N GLU A 511 -8.94 6.88 16.26
CA GLU A 511 -9.10 8.34 16.14
C GLU A 511 -8.00 9.22 16.78
N LYS A 512 -7.39 10.08 15.95
CA LYS A 512 -6.82 11.41 16.31
C LYS A 512 -6.95 12.45 15.17
N PHE A 513 -7.93 12.32 14.28
CA PHE A 513 -8.23 13.33 13.25
C PHE A 513 -9.62 13.97 13.52
N ASP A 514 -9.74 15.25 13.18
CA ASP A 514 -10.89 16.10 13.52
C ASP A 514 -12.19 15.53 12.93
N GLY A 515 -13.07 15.01 13.79
CA GLY A 515 -14.24 14.19 13.41
C GLY A 515 -15.22 14.87 12.44
N ARG A 516 -15.16 16.20 12.32
CA ARG A 516 -16.08 16.99 11.49
C ARG A 516 -15.89 16.85 9.98
N GLN A 517 -14.76 16.33 9.50
CA GLN A 517 -14.54 16.14 8.05
C GLN A 517 -14.87 14.72 7.55
N ILE A 518 -15.12 13.74 8.44
CA ILE A 518 -15.31 12.33 8.09
C ILE A 518 -16.78 11.89 8.16
N ASP A 519 -17.63 12.59 8.90
CA ASP A 519 -19.06 12.24 9.05
C ASP A 519 -19.86 12.26 7.72
N GLU A 520 -19.28 12.73 6.63
CA GLU A 520 -19.93 12.93 5.34
C GLU A 520 -19.64 11.87 4.26
N TYR A 521 -18.93 10.77 4.54
CA TYR A 521 -18.65 9.75 3.50
C TYR A 521 -19.87 8.84 3.21
N ARG A 522 -20.34 8.83 1.96
CA ARG A 522 -21.42 7.91 1.53
C ARG A 522 -20.97 6.45 1.73
N GLY A 523 -21.80 5.62 2.36
CA GLY A 523 -21.52 4.19 2.54
C GLY A 523 -21.09 3.78 3.94
N ARG A 524 -20.83 4.72 4.86
CA ARG A 524 -20.62 4.44 6.29
C ARG A 524 -21.73 3.57 6.88
N GLY A 525 -22.99 4.00 6.74
CA GLY A 525 -24.14 3.24 7.21
C GLY A 525 -24.29 1.86 6.55
N PHE A 526 -23.78 1.66 5.32
CA PHE A 526 -23.77 0.35 4.69
C PHE A 526 -22.70 -0.57 5.30
N LEU A 527 -21.49 -0.05 5.52
CA LEU A 527 -20.41 -0.77 6.20
C LEU A 527 -20.74 -1.07 7.67
N ASP A 528 -21.39 -0.15 8.39
CA ASP A 528 -21.82 -0.35 9.77
C ASP A 528 -22.92 -1.43 9.87
N LYS A 529 -23.85 -1.46 8.90
CA LYS A 529 -24.83 -2.55 8.76
C LYS A 529 -24.16 -3.89 8.53
N ILE A 530 -23.14 -3.95 7.66
CA ILE A 530 -22.35 -5.16 7.43
C ILE A 530 -21.62 -5.57 8.73
N LYS A 531 -20.88 -4.66 9.35
CA LYS A 531 -20.11 -4.89 10.59
C LYS A 531 -21.00 -5.45 11.68
N THR A 532 -22.14 -4.80 11.93
CA THR A 532 -23.12 -5.25 12.91
C THR A 532 -23.66 -6.64 12.57
N ALA A 533 -24.00 -6.88 11.30
CA ALA A 533 -24.52 -8.17 10.86
C ALA A 533 -23.49 -9.30 11.00
N VAL A 534 -22.23 -9.11 10.63
CA VAL A 534 -21.22 -10.17 10.75
C VAL A 534 -20.84 -10.46 12.20
N LEU A 535 -20.78 -9.44 13.06
CA LEU A 535 -20.56 -9.61 14.51
C LEU A 535 -21.70 -10.41 15.16
N ASN A 536 -22.95 -10.18 14.74
CA ASN A 536 -24.11 -10.95 15.21
C ASN A 536 -24.07 -12.42 14.79
N TYR A 537 -23.29 -12.77 13.76
CA TYR A 537 -23.17 -14.13 13.22
C TYR A 537 -21.87 -14.83 13.67
N GLY A 538 -21.24 -14.31 14.73
CA GLY A 538 -20.10 -14.95 15.39
C GLY A 538 -18.74 -14.59 14.79
N ALA A 539 -18.64 -13.47 14.08
CA ALA A 539 -17.35 -12.83 13.84
C ALA A 539 -16.78 -12.30 15.16
N ALA A 540 -15.51 -12.54 15.42
CA ALA A 540 -14.78 -11.89 16.50
C ALA A 540 -14.51 -10.42 16.14
N ASN A 541 -14.16 -10.15 14.88
CA ASN A 541 -14.02 -8.78 14.39
C ASN A 541 -14.20 -8.67 12.87
N CYS A 542 -14.37 -7.44 12.39
CA CYS A 542 -14.49 -7.08 10.99
C CYS A 542 -13.74 -5.76 10.75
N TYR A 543 -12.78 -5.77 9.83
CA TYR A 543 -11.91 -4.65 9.47
C TYR A 543 -11.96 -4.37 7.98
N LEU A 544 -11.55 -3.18 7.59
CA LEU A 544 -11.32 -2.83 6.20
C LEU A 544 -9.81 -2.95 5.89
N THR A 545 -9.44 -3.44 4.70
CA THR A 545 -8.05 -3.42 4.23
C THR A 545 -7.51 -1.98 4.13
N ILE A 546 -6.19 -1.79 4.15
CA ILE A 546 -5.57 -0.44 4.04
C ILE A 546 -6.05 0.30 2.78
N ASN A 547 -6.15 -0.43 1.67
CA ASN A 547 -6.59 0.12 0.39
C ASN A 547 -8.11 0.32 0.32
N GLY A 548 -8.85 -0.04 1.38
CA GLY A 548 -10.28 0.15 1.48
C GLY A 548 -11.15 -0.71 0.57
N ARG A 549 -10.57 -1.70 -0.12
CA ARG A 549 -11.26 -2.48 -1.17
C ARG A 549 -11.91 -3.76 -0.68
N ALA A 550 -11.47 -4.29 0.46
CA ALA A 550 -11.99 -5.56 0.98
C ALA A 550 -12.21 -5.51 2.49
N LEU A 551 -13.18 -6.29 2.95
CA LEU A 551 -13.41 -6.58 4.36
C LEU A 551 -12.62 -7.80 4.78
N ILE A 552 -12.04 -7.73 5.98
CA ILE A 552 -11.39 -8.83 6.67
C ILE A 552 -12.27 -9.16 7.88
N ILE A 553 -12.83 -10.36 7.89
CA ILE A 553 -13.68 -10.84 8.98
C ILE A 553 -12.97 -11.98 9.66
N LEU A 554 -12.74 -11.86 10.96
CA LEU A 554 -12.07 -12.88 11.75
C LEU A 554 -13.09 -13.66 12.56
N ALA A 555 -12.91 -14.96 12.65
CA ALA A 555 -13.69 -15.78 13.56
C ALA A 555 -12.85 -16.90 14.15
N ARG A 556 -13.27 -17.35 15.33
CA ARG A 556 -12.64 -18.46 16.04
C ARG A 556 -12.85 -19.80 15.33
N TYR A 557 -14.04 -20.02 14.77
CA TYR A 557 -14.46 -21.30 14.20
C TYR A 557 -14.84 -21.16 12.71
N GLU A 558 -14.45 -22.13 11.88
CA GLU A 558 -14.77 -22.15 10.44
C GLU A 558 -16.27 -22.08 10.15
N LYS A 559 -17.08 -22.76 10.97
CA LYS A 559 -18.55 -22.75 10.86
C LYS A 559 -19.12 -21.33 10.91
N ASN A 560 -18.49 -20.42 11.68
CA ASN A 560 -18.93 -19.03 11.79
C ASN A 560 -18.59 -18.29 10.48
N ILE A 561 -17.40 -18.47 9.94
CA ILE A 561 -16.98 -17.92 8.64
C ILE A 561 -17.93 -18.36 7.52
N ILE A 562 -18.28 -19.64 7.44
CA ILE A 562 -19.19 -20.16 6.41
C ILE A 562 -20.58 -19.51 6.52
N ARG A 563 -21.11 -19.36 7.73
CA ARG A 563 -22.40 -18.68 7.98
C ARG A 563 -22.34 -17.21 7.55
N ILE A 564 -21.28 -16.51 7.93
CA ILE A 564 -21.08 -15.09 7.58
C ILE A 564 -20.94 -14.93 6.06
N LYS A 565 -20.19 -15.80 5.40
CA LYS A 565 -20.05 -15.79 3.94
C LYS A 565 -21.41 -15.88 3.24
N ASN A 566 -22.27 -16.80 3.68
CA ASN A 566 -23.63 -16.93 3.13
C ASN A 566 -24.48 -15.68 3.43
N LEU A 567 -24.42 -15.14 4.65
CA LEU A 567 -25.09 -13.89 5.02
C LEU A 567 -24.70 -12.72 4.08
N LEU A 568 -23.41 -12.56 3.81
CA LEU A 568 -22.91 -11.47 2.96
C LEU A 568 -23.29 -11.64 1.50
N ARG A 569 -23.28 -12.88 1.00
CA ARG A 569 -23.76 -13.22 -0.34
C ARG A 569 -25.24 -12.92 -0.51
N ASP A 570 -26.06 -13.38 0.44
CA ASP A 570 -27.51 -13.41 0.29
C ASP A 570 -28.17 -12.06 0.67
N ARG A 571 -27.66 -11.39 1.72
CA ARG A 571 -28.23 -10.12 2.22
C ARG A 571 -27.57 -8.87 1.64
N PHE A 572 -26.27 -8.94 1.34
CA PHE A 572 -25.48 -7.77 0.91
C PHE A 572 -24.95 -7.89 -0.52
N ASN A 573 -25.26 -8.98 -1.24
CA ASN A 573 -24.81 -9.26 -2.61
C ASN A 573 -23.27 -9.25 -2.77
N LEU A 574 -22.52 -9.54 -1.70
CA LEU A 574 -21.07 -9.63 -1.71
C LEU A 574 -20.65 -11.08 -2.02
N LYS A 575 -20.62 -11.40 -3.31
CA LYS A 575 -20.38 -12.77 -3.79
C LYS A 575 -18.91 -13.16 -3.79
N ASN A 576 -18.02 -12.20 -4.04
CA ASN A 576 -16.60 -12.46 -4.21
C ASN A 576 -15.91 -12.50 -2.84
N SER A 577 -15.64 -13.70 -2.34
CA SER A 577 -15.06 -13.89 -1.01
C SER A 577 -14.18 -15.12 -0.92
N LEU A 578 -13.16 -15.03 -0.08
CA LEU A 578 -12.15 -16.04 0.14
C LEU A 578 -12.09 -16.42 1.61
N VAL A 579 -12.23 -17.72 1.90
CA VAL A 579 -12.10 -18.29 3.25
C VAL A 579 -10.69 -18.82 3.41
N THR A 580 -10.06 -18.53 4.55
CA THR A 580 -8.73 -19.04 4.89
C THR A 580 -8.59 -19.17 6.42
N SER A 581 -7.45 -19.70 6.87
CA SER A 581 -7.06 -19.77 8.28
C SER A 581 -5.83 -18.93 8.57
N LEU A 582 -5.66 -18.47 9.81
CA LEU A 582 -4.39 -17.91 10.25
C LEU A 582 -3.39 -19.06 10.40
N LYS A 583 -2.15 -18.87 9.93
CA LYS A 583 -1.08 -19.86 10.07
C LYS A 583 -0.42 -19.66 11.44
N THR A 584 -0.99 -20.27 12.46
CA THR A 584 -0.56 -20.15 13.86
C THR A 584 -0.20 -21.51 14.43
N ASP A 585 0.89 -21.58 15.19
CA ASP A 585 1.27 -22.76 15.97
C ASP A 585 0.44 -22.89 17.26
N VAL A 586 -0.54 -22.01 17.49
CA VAL A 586 -1.58 -22.21 18.51
C VAL A 586 -2.58 -23.20 17.91
N ILE A 587 -2.30 -24.48 18.13
CA ILE A 587 -3.39 -25.38 18.53
C ILE A 587 -3.83 -24.83 19.87
N HIS A 588 -5.12 -24.49 20.06
CA HIS A 588 -5.67 -23.95 21.32
C HIS A 588 -4.90 -24.49 22.54
N ARG A 589 -3.93 -23.70 23.00
CA ARG A 589 -3.10 -23.98 24.16
C ARG A 589 -3.20 -22.74 25.01
N THR A 590 -3.67 -23.03 26.20
CA THR A 590 -3.91 -22.17 27.35
C THR A 590 -2.62 -21.46 27.73
N SER A 591 -2.63 -20.14 27.67
CA SER A 591 -1.49 -19.32 28.07
C SER A 591 -1.75 -18.64 29.44
N VAL A 592 -0.73 -18.03 30.04
CA VAL A 592 -0.63 -17.70 31.48
C VAL A 592 -0.30 -16.21 31.66
N SER A 593 -1.27 -15.44 32.17
CA SER A 593 -1.16 -14.01 32.48
C SER A 593 -0.16 -13.66 33.59
N LYS A 594 0.55 -12.53 33.43
CA LYS A 594 1.51 -11.97 34.41
C LYS A 594 0.93 -11.25 35.63
N ILE A 595 -0.38 -10.96 35.64
CA ILE A 595 -1.07 -10.44 36.84
C ILE A 595 -1.33 -11.60 37.81
N LEU A 596 -1.39 -12.82 37.28
CA LEU A 596 -1.79 -13.99 38.04
C LEU A 596 -0.54 -14.69 38.58
N LYS A 597 -0.17 -14.34 39.80
CA LYS A 597 0.91 -15.03 40.53
C LYS A 597 0.42 -16.42 40.94
N THR A 598 1.14 -17.46 40.51
CA THR A 598 1.07 -18.78 41.13
C THR A 598 1.85 -18.72 42.44
N VAL A 599 1.19 -19.02 43.56
CA VAL A 599 1.87 -19.22 44.85
C VAL A 599 2.30 -20.68 44.92
N GLU A 600 3.50 -20.95 45.44
CA GLU A 600 3.98 -22.31 45.73
C GLU A 600 3.02 -23.04 46.67
N ASP A 601 2.86 -24.35 46.43
CA ASP A 601 1.90 -25.25 47.08
C ASP A 601 1.73 -24.99 48.58
N ILE A 602 0.68 -24.24 48.93
CA ILE A 602 0.05 -24.40 50.23
C ILE A 602 -0.91 -25.57 50.04
N ALA A 603 -0.73 -26.61 50.86
CA ALA A 603 -1.45 -27.87 50.83
C ALA A 603 -2.93 -27.69 50.43
N THR A 604 -3.37 -28.54 49.49
CA THR A 604 -4.74 -28.64 48.98
C THR A 604 -5.70 -28.97 50.13
N GLU A 605 -6.09 -27.95 50.89
CA GLU A 605 -7.13 -28.08 51.90
C GLU A 605 -8.50 -27.88 51.24
N SER A 606 -9.35 -28.87 51.43
CA SER A 606 -10.75 -28.86 51.01
C SER A 606 -11.45 -27.64 51.58
N PHE A 607 -11.87 -26.73 50.71
CA PHE A 607 -12.93 -25.80 51.08
C PHE A 607 -14.23 -26.60 51.03
N GLU A 608 -15.02 -26.54 52.09
CA GLU A 608 -16.36 -27.15 52.11
C GLU A 608 -17.22 -26.55 50.99
N ASP A 609 -18.04 -27.38 50.35
CA ASP A 609 -19.05 -26.93 49.37
C ASP A 609 -19.98 -25.90 50.05
N TYR A 610 -19.73 -24.62 49.83
CA TYR A 610 -20.53 -23.56 50.42
C TYR A 610 -21.91 -23.48 49.76
N THR A 611 -22.95 -23.40 50.58
CA THR A 611 -24.30 -23.05 50.14
C THR A 611 -24.34 -21.56 49.77
N TYR A 612 -24.82 -21.28 48.56
CA TYR A 612 -25.03 -19.90 48.08
C TYR A 612 -26.40 -19.41 48.54
N ASP A 613 -26.48 -18.13 48.90
CA ASP A 613 -27.73 -17.49 49.29
C ASP A 613 -28.24 -16.58 48.16
N GLU A 614 -29.50 -16.80 47.76
CA GLU A 614 -30.06 -16.51 46.42
C GLU A 614 -31.00 -15.30 46.38
N SER A 615 -30.65 -14.17 47.01
CA SER A 615 -31.51 -12.96 46.93
C SER A 615 -30.87 -11.87 46.06
N SER A 616 -31.39 -11.69 44.84
CA SER A 616 -31.19 -10.44 44.10
C SER A 616 -31.60 -9.27 44.99
N PRO A 617 -30.77 -8.23 45.21
CA PRO A 617 -31.16 -7.07 46.03
C PRO A 617 -32.30 -6.24 45.44
N PHE A 618 -32.81 -6.60 44.25
CA PHE A 618 -33.85 -5.86 43.54
C PHE A 618 -34.97 -6.77 43.06
N ILE A 619 -36.21 -6.38 43.38
CA ILE A 619 -37.43 -6.79 42.70
C ILE A 619 -37.51 -5.93 41.43
N ASN A 620 -37.24 -6.52 40.27
CA ASN A 620 -37.50 -5.84 39.00
C ASN A 620 -39.01 -5.81 38.76
N ASP A 621 -39.66 -4.75 39.23
CA ASP A 621 -40.97 -4.35 38.72
C ASP A 621 -40.77 -3.50 37.45
N GLU A 622 -41.42 -4.03 36.40
CA GLU A 622 -41.96 -3.37 35.22
C GLU A 622 -41.07 -2.81 34.10
N GLU A 623 -41.38 -3.36 32.92
CA GLU A 623 -41.60 -2.73 31.61
C GLU A 623 -40.53 -1.83 30.98
N GLY A 624 -40.13 -2.21 29.75
CA GLY A 624 -39.34 -1.36 28.85
C GLY A 624 -38.03 -2.00 28.39
N PHE A 625 -38.11 -3.11 27.67
CA PHE A 625 -37.00 -3.62 26.86
C PHE A 625 -37.43 -3.70 25.40
N ASP A 626 -37.69 -2.53 24.82
CA ASP A 626 -37.55 -2.30 23.39
C ASP A 626 -36.59 -1.13 23.19
N ASP A 627 -35.84 -1.19 22.09
CA ASP A 627 -34.95 -0.15 21.56
C ASP A 627 -33.59 0.09 22.25
N TYR A 628 -32.58 -0.65 21.77
CA TYR A 628 -31.23 -0.08 21.62
C TYR A 628 -31.26 0.93 20.47
N GLN A 629 -31.85 2.11 20.71
CA GLN A 629 -31.67 3.26 19.83
C GLN A 629 -30.30 3.90 20.07
N GLU A 630 -29.77 4.37 18.94
CA GLU A 630 -28.58 5.20 18.79
C GLU A 630 -28.57 6.33 19.83
N GLU A 631 -27.41 6.62 20.43
CA GLU A 631 -26.72 7.88 20.16
C GLU A 631 -25.48 8.03 21.04
N ALA A 632 -24.39 8.41 20.36
CA ALA A 632 -23.19 8.91 20.98
C ALA A 632 -23.41 10.38 21.36
N THR A 633 -23.09 10.75 22.60
CA THR A 633 -22.55 12.09 22.92
C THR A 633 -22.11 12.16 24.38
N TYR A 634 -20.80 12.15 24.65
CA TYR A 634 -20.16 13.18 25.49
C TYR A 634 -18.63 12.96 25.54
N ARG A 635 -17.85 13.86 24.93
CA ARG A 635 -16.42 14.05 25.21
C ARG A 635 -16.28 15.13 26.28
N LYS A 636 -15.40 14.93 27.27
CA LYS A 636 -14.54 16.00 27.82
C LYS A 636 -13.26 15.44 28.44
N SER A 637 -12.18 16.08 28.05
CA SER A 637 -10.76 15.76 28.27
C SER A 637 -10.26 15.95 29.70
N LYS A 638 -9.22 15.20 30.11
CA LYS A 638 -8.06 15.75 30.84
C LYS A 638 -6.78 14.92 30.56
N ARG A 639 -5.68 15.63 30.27
CA ARG A 639 -4.32 15.11 29.98
C ARG A 639 -3.73 14.32 31.15
N ARG A 640 -2.93 13.25 30.90
CA ARG A 640 -1.58 13.09 31.51
C ARG A 640 -0.72 11.93 30.97
N ARG A 641 0.58 12.27 30.87
CA ARG A 641 1.87 11.55 30.85
C ARG A 641 2.04 10.22 30.10
N VAL A 642 3.02 10.26 29.19
CA VAL A 642 3.69 9.12 28.55
C VAL A 642 4.55 8.40 29.60
N LEU A 643 4.32 7.10 29.78
CA LEU A 643 5.24 6.18 30.46
C LEU A 643 5.96 5.36 29.39
N SER A 644 7.28 5.25 29.51
CA SER A 644 8.13 4.37 28.71
C SER A 644 7.92 2.92 29.15
N TYR A 645 7.59 2.04 28.21
CA TYR A 645 7.50 0.60 28.44
C TYR A 645 8.81 -0.06 28.02
N GLU A 646 9.55 -0.62 28.98
CA GLU A 646 10.60 -1.61 28.72
C GLU A 646 9.99 -3.01 28.69
N GLY A 647 10.33 -3.76 27.65
CA GLY A 647 9.75 -5.06 27.37
C GLY A 647 10.03 -6.09 28.45
N SER A 648 8.99 -6.81 28.85
CA SER A 648 9.13 -8.14 29.40
C SER A 648 8.15 -9.07 28.69
N GLU A 649 8.61 -10.29 28.40
CA GLU A 649 7.93 -11.37 27.65
C GLU A 649 6.45 -11.52 28.05
N ASN A 650 5.52 -10.89 27.35
CA ASN A 650 4.10 -10.92 27.70
C ASN A 650 3.27 -11.57 26.61
N ASP A 651 2.83 -12.77 26.97
CA ASP A 651 1.65 -13.47 26.54
C ASP A 651 0.49 -12.57 26.05
N TYR A 652 -0.01 -12.83 24.84
CA TYR A 652 -0.96 -11.96 24.12
C TYR A 652 -2.37 -12.58 24.01
N GLU A 653 -2.86 -13.22 25.08
CA GLU A 653 -4.27 -13.57 25.21
C GLU A 653 -5.22 -12.35 25.30
N GLY A 654 -4.66 -11.15 25.36
CA GLY A 654 -5.41 -9.89 25.38
C GLY A 654 -6.04 -9.46 24.06
N ILE A 655 -6.61 -10.39 23.30
CA ILE A 655 -7.54 -10.08 22.20
C ILE A 655 -8.95 -10.57 22.53
N LEU A 656 -9.38 -10.32 23.77
CA LEU A 656 -10.77 -10.03 24.06
C LEU A 656 -10.96 -8.51 24.04
N LEU A 657 -10.79 -7.93 22.85
CA LEU A 657 -11.39 -6.65 22.53
C LEU A 657 -12.90 -6.88 22.35
N LEU A 658 -13.60 -7.12 23.46
CA LEU A 658 -15.02 -6.84 23.60
C LEU A 658 -15.17 -5.31 23.48
N ASN A 659 -15.03 -4.78 22.26
CA ASN A 659 -15.43 -3.42 21.96
C ASN A 659 -16.96 -3.37 22.07
N SER A 660 -17.41 -2.99 23.27
CA SER A 660 -18.62 -2.25 23.59
C SER A 660 -19.66 -2.17 22.46
N GLY A 661 -20.68 -3.03 22.54
CA GLY A 661 -21.87 -2.95 21.69
C GLY A 661 -22.56 -4.28 21.34
N GLY A 662 -22.62 -5.27 22.23
CA GLY A 662 -23.38 -6.50 21.97
C GLY A 662 -23.29 -7.58 23.05
N SER A 663 -24.25 -8.51 23.04
CA SER A 663 -24.24 -9.68 23.92
C SER A 663 -23.02 -10.57 23.66
N ILE A 664 -22.31 -10.96 24.72
CA ILE A 664 -21.17 -11.89 24.66
C ILE A 664 -21.53 -13.22 23.97
N PHE A 665 -22.79 -13.62 24.07
CA PHE A 665 -23.32 -14.84 23.49
C PHE A 665 -23.51 -14.81 21.96
N LYS A 666 -23.23 -13.65 21.33
CA LYS A 666 -23.07 -13.59 19.86
C LYS A 666 -21.80 -14.30 19.40
N GLN A 667 -20.78 -14.39 20.27
CA GLN A 667 -19.45 -14.86 19.92
C GLN A 667 -19.04 -16.12 20.69
N TYR A 668 -19.53 -16.30 21.92
CA TYR A 668 -19.07 -17.35 22.83
C TYR A 668 -20.26 -18.07 23.49
N ASP A 669 -20.18 -19.39 23.62
CA ASP A 669 -21.15 -20.15 24.41
C ASP A 669 -20.64 -20.35 25.86
N PHE A 670 -21.49 -20.87 26.75
CA PHE A 670 -21.14 -21.14 28.14
C PHE A 670 -19.92 -22.05 28.30
N SER A 671 -19.76 -23.03 27.40
CA SER A 671 -18.58 -23.90 27.42
C SER A 671 -17.28 -23.18 27.02
N ASP A 672 -17.35 -22.19 26.13
CA ASP A 672 -16.20 -21.35 25.77
C ASP A 672 -15.80 -20.48 26.97
N ILE A 673 -16.80 -19.91 27.66
CA ILE A 673 -16.61 -19.11 28.88
C ILE A 673 -16.03 -19.96 30.01
N ALA A 674 -16.56 -21.16 30.25
CA ALA A 674 -16.05 -22.06 31.27
C ALA A 674 -14.58 -22.45 31.03
N LYS A 675 -14.21 -22.72 29.77
CA LYS A 675 -12.81 -22.97 29.40
C LYS A 675 -11.93 -21.75 29.66
N TYR A 676 -12.38 -20.55 29.30
CA TYR A 676 -11.66 -19.30 29.58
C TYR A 676 -11.37 -19.17 31.08
N PHE A 677 -12.38 -19.28 31.93
CA PHE A 677 -12.20 -19.19 33.38
C PHE A 677 -11.29 -20.27 33.97
N LYS A 678 -11.44 -21.51 33.50
CA LYS A 678 -10.58 -22.63 33.91
C LYS A 678 -9.11 -22.35 33.64
N ASN A 679 -8.82 -21.89 32.43
CA ASN A 679 -7.46 -21.79 31.96
C ASN A 679 -6.75 -20.58 32.56
N PHE A 680 -7.51 -19.49 32.76
CA PHE A 680 -6.91 -18.23 33.14
C PHE A 680 -7.02 -17.91 34.60
N PHE A 681 -8.09 -18.30 35.31
CA PHE A 681 -8.32 -17.85 36.68
C PHE A 681 -8.32 -18.98 37.71
N ASP A 682 -8.56 -20.23 37.32
CA ASP A 682 -8.66 -21.34 38.27
C ASP A 682 -7.40 -21.48 39.13
N GLY A 683 -7.59 -21.51 40.45
CA GLY A 683 -6.52 -21.62 41.44
C GLY A 683 -5.66 -20.36 41.59
N LYS A 684 -5.99 -19.25 40.93
CA LYS A 684 -5.20 -18.01 40.97
C LYS A 684 -5.85 -16.96 41.87
N TYR A 685 -5.01 -16.11 42.45
CA TYR A 685 -5.43 -14.98 43.26
C TYR A 685 -5.47 -13.69 42.43
N ILE A 686 -6.44 -12.84 42.74
CA ILE A 686 -6.45 -11.44 42.32
C ILE A 686 -6.35 -10.62 43.61
N ASN A 687 -5.33 -9.76 43.70
CA ASN A 687 -5.13 -8.91 44.87
C ASN A 687 -5.80 -7.57 44.63
N PHE A 688 -6.69 -7.19 45.55
CA PHE A 688 -7.32 -5.88 45.59
C PHE A 688 -6.74 -5.10 46.75
N ASN A 689 -6.20 -3.92 46.51
CA ASN A 689 -5.91 -2.96 47.56
C ASN A 689 -7.11 -2.01 47.64
N VAL A 690 -7.96 -2.19 48.65
CA VAL A 690 -9.17 -1.39 48.89
C VAL A 690 -8.88 -0.45 50.05
N ASP A 691 -8.78 0.85 49.76
CA ASP A 691 -8.45 1.91 50.74
C ASP A 691 -7.21 1.60 51.61
N GLY A 692 -6.15 1.07 50.99
CA GLY A 692 -4.90 0.74 51.67
C GLY A 692 -4.86 -0.66 52.29
N LYS A 693 -5.97 -1.40 52.30
CA LYS A 693 -6.04 -2.77 52.81
C LYS A 693 -5.93 -3.77 51.67
N GLU A 694 -4.96 -4.68 51.78
CA GLU A 694 -4.79 -5.78 50.83
C GLU A 694 -5.82 -6.89 51.05
N VAL A 695 -6.52 -7.26 49.98
CA VAL A 695 -7.59 -8.26 49.93
C VAL A 695 -7.28 -9.22 48.79
N SER A 696 -6.74 -10.39 49.14
CA SER A 696 -6.45 -11.45 48.17
C SER A 696 -7.68 -12.34 47.98
N VAL A 697 -8.17 -12.41 46.74
CA VAL A 697 -9.36 -13.21 46.40
C VAL A 697 -8.94 -14.35 45.47
N ILE A 698 -9.14 -15.60 45.90
CA ILE A 698 -8.90 -16.76 45.04
C ILE A 698 -10.08 -16.97 44.09
N PHE A 699 -9.78 -17.27 42.83
CA PHE A 699 -10.77 -17.76 41.89
C PHE A 699 -10.69 -19.28 41.79
N LYS A 700 -11.83 -19.94 42.02
CA LYS A 700 -12.01 -21.36 41.76
C LYS A 700 -13.16 -21.57 40.80
N THR A 701 -12.98 -22.50 39.87
CA THR A 701 -13.99 -22.86 38.87
C THR A 701 -15.31 -23.35 39.45
N GLU A 702 -15.32 -23.90 40.66
CA GLU A 702 -16.54 -24.28 41.39
C GLU A 702 -17.46 -23.10 41.73
N HIS A 703 -16.92 -21.87 41.79
CA HIS A 703 -17.74 -20.66 41.99
C HIS A 703 -18.40 -20.16 40.70
N LEU A 704 -17.89 -20.58 39.55
CA LEU A 704 -18.32 -20.05 38.26
C LEU A 704 -19.80 -20.27 37.96
N PRO A 705 -20.44 -21.44 38.24
CA PRO A 705 -21.87 -21.61 38.02
C PRO A 705 -22.72 -20.59 38.79
N HIS A 706 -22.30 -20.23 40.01
CA HIS A 706 -23.01 -19.22 40.78
C HIS A 706 -22.81 -17.81 40.22
N ILE A 707 -21.56 -17.46 39.88
CA ILE A 707 -21.20 -16.18 39.27
C ILE A 707 -21.95 -15.98 37.94
N LEU A 708 -22.09 -17.02 37.12
CA LEU A 708 -22.79 -16.95 35.83
C LEU A 708 -24.32 -17.03 35.95
N GLY A 709 -24.87 -17.34 37.14
CA GLY A 709 -26.31 -17.50 37.37
C GLY A 709 -26.86 -18.88 37.00
N ILE A 710 -26.02 -19.88 36.76
CA ILE A 710 -26.41 -21.21 36.27
C ILE A 710 -27.26 -22.00 37.27
N HIS A 711 -27.07 -21.77 38.56
CA HIS A 711 -27.92 -22.32 39.63
C HIS A 711 -29.40 -21.93 39.47
N LEU A 712 -29.70 -20.80 38.81
CA LEU A 712 -31.07 -20.33 38.58
C LEU A 712 -31.84 -21.18 37.56
N LEU A 713 -31.17 -22.12 36.86
CA LEU A 713 -31.85 -23.05 35.97
C LEU A 713 -32.79 -23.98 36.74
N ASP A 714 -32.39 -24.38 37.94
CA ASP A 714 -33.20 -25.15 38.88
C ASP A 714 -32.59 -25.00 40.29
N GLU A 715 -33.23 -24.18 41.12
CA GLU A 715 -32.77 -23.94 42.49
C GLU A 715 -32.86 -25.22 43.35
N GLY A 716 -33.71 -26.19 43.00
CA GLY A 716 -33.80 -27.47 43.71
C GLY A 716 -32.70 -28.46 43.35
N ASP A 717 -32.03 -28.28 42.20
CA ASP A 717 -31.04 -29.23 41.69
C ASP A 717 -29.60 -28.82 42.05
N PRO A 718 -28.91 -29.56 42.94
CA PRO A 718 -27.52 -29.27 43.29
C PRO A 718 -26.55 -29.49 42.12
N SER A 719 -26.95 -30.19 41.06
CA SER A 719 -26.10 -30.48 39.90
C SER A 719 -25.72 -29.24 39.07
N TYR A 720 -26.44 -28.13 39.23
CA TYR A 720 -26.11 -26.84 38.60
C TYR A 720 -25.17 -25.97 39.45
N ARG A 721 -24.67 -26.48 40.58
CA ARG A 721 -23.82 -25.76 41.53
C ARG A 721 -22.44 -26.39 41.64
N GLY A 722 -21.49 -25.62 42.19
CA GLY A 722 -20.16 -26.10 42.53
C GLY A 722 -19.42 -26.76 41.36
N LYS A 723 -18.66 -27.80 41.68
CA LYS A 723 -17.90 -28.58 40.69
C LYS A 723 -18.79 -29.29 39.67
N ALA A 724 -19.95 -29.79 40.08
CA ALA A 724 -20.89 -30.48 39.19
C ALA A 724 -21.41 -29.54 38.09
N GLY A 725 -21.90 -28.35 38.48
CA GLY A 725 -22.38 -27.35 37.55
C GLY A 725 -21.29 -26.85 36.62
N PHE A 726 -20.06 -26.71 37.12
CA PHE A 726 -18.92 -26.33 36.31
C PHE A 726 -18.60 -27.37 35.23
N MET A 727 -18.65 -28.67 35.57
CA MET A 727 -18.46 -29.75 34.59
C MET A 727 -19.55 -29.76 33.51
N LYS A 728 -20.80 -29.46 33.87
CA LYS A 728 -21.90 -29.32 32.90
C LYS A 728 -21.65 -28.18 31.90
N LEU A 729 -21.13 -27.04 32.37
CA LEU A 729 -20.71 -25.94 31.50
C LEU A 729 -19.56 -26.38 30.58
N LEU A 730 -18.53 -27.01 31.15
CA LEU A 730 -17.32 -27.42 30.43
C LEU A 730 -17.63 -28.44 29.32
N ASN A 731 -18.53 -29.38 29.60
CA ASN A 731 -19.00 -30.40 28.67
C ASN A 731 -19.99 -29.87 27.62
N GLY A 732 -20.46 -28.63 27.76
CA GLY A 732 -21.44 -28.02 26.86
C GLY A 732 -22.86 -28.58 27.02
N GLU A 733 -23.17 -29.18 28.17
CA GLU A 733 -24.53 -29.63 28.49
C GLU A 733 -25.49 -28.43 28.55
N ILE A 734 -24.97 -27.32 29.09
CA ILE A 734 -25.62 -26.02 29.18
C ILE A 734 -25.12 -25.13 28.04
N SER A 735 -26.03 -24.64 27.20
CA SER A 735 -25.69 -23.77 26.08
C SER A 735 -26.70 -22.65 25.89
N TYR A 736 -26.22 -21.48 25.47
CA TYR A 736 -27.03 -20.30 25.26
C TYR A 736 -28.19 -20.57 24.29
N ARG A 737 -27.92 -21.36 23.23
CA ARG A 737 -28.94 -21.71 22.23
C ARG A 737 -30.08 -22.53 22.83
N LYS A 738 -29.78 -23.47 23.74
CA LYS A 738 -30.81 -24.25 24.45
C LYS A 738 -31.61 -23.34 25.38
N LEU A 739 -30.93 -22.55 26.21
CA LEU A 739 -31.59 -21.64 27.16
C LEU A 739 -32.50 -20.60 26.49
N LYS A 740 -32.13 -20.12 25.29
CA LYS A 740 -32.93 -19.15 24.52
C LYS A 740 -34.18 -19.77 23.87
N SER A 741 -34.30 -21.10 23.83
CA SER A 741 -35.40 -21.75 23.13
C SER A 741 -36.73 -21.47 23.86
N PRO A 742 -37.79 -21.04 23.14
CA PRO A 742 -39.07 -20.74 23.77
C PRO A 742 -39.58 -21.92 24.61
N GLY A 743 -39.96 -21.66 25.86
CA GLY A 743 -40.48 -22.67 26.78
C GLY A 743 -39.43 -23.52 27.49
N PHE A 744 -38.13 -23.28 27.30
CA PHE A 744 -37.07 -24.02 28.00
C PHE A 744 -36.87 -23.55 29.45
N ILE A 745 -36.80 -22.25 29.66
CA ILE A 745 -36.76 -21.61 30.99
C ILE A 745 -37.57 -20.31 30.95
N ASP A 746 -37.97 -19.84 32.13
CA ASP A 746 -38.64 -18.55 32.30
C ASP A 746 -37.77 -17.39 31.77
N GLU A 747 -38.42 -16.42 31.10
CA GLU A 747 -37.71 -15.33 30.43
C GLU A 747 -36.98 -14.40 31.43
N LYS A 748 -37.54 -14.20 32.62
CA LYS A 748 -36.91 -13.41 33.69
C LYS A 748 -35.64 -14.10 34.18
N ILE A 749 -35.70 -15.41 34.39
CA ILE A 749 -34.54 -16.24 34.76
C ILE A 749 -33.48 -16.20 33.66
N PHE A 750 -33.88 -16.39 32.39
CA PHE A 750 -32.96 -16.29 31.26
C PHE A 750 -32.24 -14.95 31.23
N ARG A 751 -32.96 -13.83 31.32
CA ARG A 751 -32.37 -12.48 31.33
C ARG A 751 -31.40 -12.28 32.50
N GLN A 752 -31.71 -12.81 33.68
CA GLN A 752 -30.82 -12.76 34.83
C GLN A 752 -29.51 -13.51 34.54
N ILE A 753 -29.56 -14.74 34.02
CA ILE A 753 -28.38 -15.53 33.66
C ILE A 753 -27.50 -14.77 32.66
N ILE A 754 -28.09 -14.16 31.62
CA ILE A 754 -27.35 -13.39 30.62
C ILE A 754 -26.66 -12.17 31.24
N ASN A 755 -27.38 -11.42 32.08
CA ASN A 755 -26.84 -10.23 32.74
C ASN A 755 -25.72 -10.57 33.73
N LYS A 756 -25.89 -11.64 34.52
CA LYS A 756 -24.86 -12.14 35.44
C LYS A 756 -23.61 -12.53 34.67
N THR A 757 -23.77 -13.35 33.63
CA THR A 757 -22.65 -13.83 32.79
C THR A 757 -21.91 -12.69 32.10
N GLN A 758 -22.65 -11.75 31.49
CA GLN A 758 -22.03 -10.63 30.80
C GLN A 758 -21.26 -9.72 31.76
N SER A 759 -21.83 -9.45 32.95
CA SER A 759 -21.18 -8.60 33.95
C SER A 759 -19.87 -9.19 34.47
N SER A 760 -19.87 -10.47 34.82
CA SER A 760 -18.65 -11.13 35.31
C SER A 760 -17.58 -11.22 34.22
N VAL A 761 -17.93 -11.71 33.02
CA VAL A 761 -16.93 -11.89 31.96
C VAL A 761 -16.27 -10.57 31.57
N LEU A 762 -17.04 -9.49 31.45
CA LEU A 762 -16.50 -8.17 31.13
C LEU A 762 -15.53 -7.65 32.19
N ILE A 763 -15.84 -7.86 33.47
CA ILE A 763 -14.99 -7.43 34.58
C ILE A 763 -13.71 -8.27 34.64
N PHE A 764 -13.82 -9.59 34.58
CA PHE A 764 -12.64 -10.47 34.58
C PHE A 764 -11.75 -10.25 33.36
N ASN A 765 -12.36 -9.95 32.21
CA ASN A 765 -11.62 -9.60 31.01
C ASN A 765 -10.83 -8.30 31.19
N ASP A 766 -11.43 -7.27 31.77
CA ASP A 766 -10.71 -6.01 32.02
C ASP A 766 -9.58 -6.20 33.03
N ILE A 767 -9.79 -7.01 34.07
CA ILE A 767 -8.73 -7.39 35.03
C ILE A 767 -7.58 -8.10 34.31
N PHE A 768 -7.89 -9.10 33.49
CA PHE A 768 -6.88 -9.85 32.74
C PHE A 768 -6.04 -8.96 31.81
N ASN A 769 -6.68 -7.96 31.20
CA ASN A 769 -6.06 -7.05 30.24
C ASN A 769 -5.50 -5.76 30.84
N ASN A 770 -5.55 -5.59 32.16
CA ASN A 770 -5.16 -4.37 32.85
C ASN A 770 -5.94 -3.11 32.38
N CYS A 771 -7.21 -3.26 32.03
CA CYS A 771 -8.10 -2.18 31.57
C CYS A 771 -8.92 -1.59 32.74
N LEU A 772 -8.24 -1.01 33.73
CA LEU A 772 -8.84 -0.70 35.04
C LEU A 772 -9.31 0.75 35.22
N ASP A 773 -9.17 1.61 34.21
CA ASP A 773 -9.37 3.07 34.30
C ASP A 773 -10.80 3.51 34.71
N SER A 774 -11.76 2.59 34.71
CA SER A 774 -13.17 2.84 35.05
C SER A 774 -13.71 1.87 36.09
N PHE A 775 -12.83 1.24 36.87
CA PHE A 775 -13.21 0.39 37.98
C PHE A 775 -13.53 1.23 39.22
N TYR A 776 -14.63 0.88 39.88
CA TYR A 776 -15.00 1.45 41.17
C TYR A 776 -15.26 0.32 42.16
N CYS A 777 -14.97 0.55 43.42
CA CYS A 777 -15.23 -0.38 44.50
C CYS A 777 -16.24 0.24 45.46
N PHE A 778 -17.38 -0.40 45.68
CA PHE A 778 -18.39 0.11 46.61
C PHE A 778 -18.58 -0.87 47.77
N PRO A 779 -18.78 -0.35 48.99
CA PRO A 779 -19.13 -1.18 50.13
C PRO A 779 -20.49 -1.86 49.98
N ARG A 780 -20.67 -2.95 50.73
CA ARG A 780 -21.93 -3.67 50.86
C ARG A 780 -23.11 -2.74 51.13
N GLU A 781 -22.98 -1.84 52.11
CA GLU A 781 -24.11 -1.00 52.58
C GLU A 781 -24.72 -0.12 51.48
N LEU A 782 -23.96 0.17 50.41
CA LEU A 782 -24.42 0.95 49.27
C LEU A 782 -25.03 0.09 48.16
N ILE A 783 -24.66 -1.20 48.08
CA ILE A 783 -25.05 -2.09 46.99
C ILE A 783 -26.26 -2.95 47.38
N VAL A 784 -26.30 -3.44 48.62
CA VAL A 784 -27.26 -4.46 49.06
C VAL A 784 -28.11 -3.91 50.21
N GLY A 785 -29.44 -4.01 50.11
CA GLY A 785 -30.38 -3.54 51.14
C GLY A 785 -30.41 -4.44 52.38
N GLU A 786 -30.89 -3.91 53.51
CA GLU A 786 -30.90 -4.60 54.83
C GLU A 786 -31.66 -5.95 54.81
N ASP A 787 -32.71 -6.07 53.99
CA ASP A 787 -33.54 -7.28 53.87
C ASP A 787 -32.95 -8.38 52.96
N THR A 788 -31.71 -8.21 52.48
CA THR A 788 -31.05 -9.21 51.64
C THR A 788 -30.54 -10.41 52.44
N LYS A 789 -30.61 -11.59 51.82
CA LYS A 789 -29.96 -12.79 52.33
C LYS A 789 -28.49 -12.92 51.90
N MET A 790 -27.94 -11.96 51.14
CA MET A 790 -26.53 -11.98 50.71
C MET A 790 -25.54 -11.72 51.86
N VAL A 791 -25.68 -12.32 53.05
CA VAL A 791 -24.95 -11.97 54.29
C VAL A 791 -23.42 -11.96 54.10
N LYS A 792 -22.89 -12.82 53.22
CA LYS A 792 -21.45 -12.93 52.96
C LYS A 792 -20.87 -11.86 52.03
N PHE A 793 -21.67 -11.02 51.38
CA PHE A 793 -21.19 -9.97 50.46
C PHE A 793 -20.45 -8.85 51.22
N GLU A 794 -19.19 -8.58 50.89
CA GLU A 794 -18.38 -7.55 51.58
C GLU A 794 -18.33 -6.24 50.77
N PHE A 795 -18.01 -6.34 49.47
CA PHE A 795 -17.92 -5.19 48.58
C PHE A 795 -18.12 -5.61 47.12
N GLY A 796 -18.51 -4.65 46.28
CA GLY A 796 -18.70 -4.86 44.85
C GLY A 796 -17.69 -4.07 44.04
N ILE A 797 -17.15 -4.71 43.01
CA ILE A 797 -16.31 -4.07 42.00
C ILE A 797 -17.14 -3.86 40.76
N THR A 798 -17.10 -2.65 40.21
CA THR A 798 -17.95 -2.30 39.09
C THR A 798 -17.17 -1.84 37.87
N ARG A 799 -17.79 -2.08 36.71
CA ARG A 799 -17.40 -1.53 35.42
C ARG A 799 -18.58 -0.74 34.87
N MET A 800 -18.31 0.49 34.43
CA MET A 800 -19.31 1.31 33.76
C MET A 800 -19.74 0.69 32.42
N LEU A 801 -21.04 0.68 32.14
CA LEU A 801 -21.57 0.32 30.82
C LEU A 801 -21.13 1.38 29.80
N SER A 802 -20.68 0.95 28.63
CA SER A 802 -20.24 1.86 27.57
C SER A 802 -21.42 2.74 27.12
N GLY A 803 -21.30 4.06 27.26
CA GLY A 803 -22.29 5.02 26.80
C GLY A 803 -23.47 5.29 27.74
N SER A 804 -23.51 4.70 28.95
CA SER A 804 -24.55 4.99 29.94
C SER A 804 -24.11 6.06 30.94
N THR A 805 -25.09 6.72 31.58
CA THR A 805 -24.87 7.48 32.80
C THR A 805 -24.45 6.55 33.95
N PHE A 806 -23.98 7.10 35.07
CA PHE A 806 -23.48 6.36 36.25
C PHE A 806 -24.51 5.38 36.86
N HIS A 807 -25.78 5.49 36.46
CA HIS A 807 -26.93 4.77 36.98
C HIS A 807 -26.98 3.27 36.65
N LYS A 808 -26.20 2.77 35.68
CA LYS A 808 -26.15 1.32 35.38
C LYS A 808 -24.71 0.83 35.26
N GLN A 809 -24.34 -0.14 36.09
CA GLN A 809 -22.98 -0.68 36.12
C GLN A 809 -22.98 -2.20 36.14
N HIS A 810 -22.04 -2.82 35.42
CA HIS A 810 -21.73 -4.23 35.64
C HIS A 810 -21.06 -4.35 37.00
N LEU A 811 -21.53 -5.26 37.84
CA LEU A 811 -21.00 -5.48 39.18
C LEU A 811 -20.54 -6.92 39.36
N LEU A 812 -19.38 -7.10 39.97
CA LEU A 812 -18.86 -8.36 40.49
C LEU A 812 -18.69 -8.22 42.01
N GLY A 813 -19.44 -9.01 42.75
CA GLY A 813 -19.45 -9.04 44.21
C GLY A 813 -18.36 -9.93 44.77
N ILE A 814 -17.66 -9.42 45.76
CA ILE A 814 -16.67 -10.16 46.57
C ILE A 814 -17.32 -10.47 47.91
N GLY A 815 -17.29 -11.75 48.28
CA GLY A 815 -17.75 -12.22 49.57
C GLY A 815 -16.59 -12.49 50.52
N ARG A 816 -16.90 -12.55 51.81
CA ARG A 816 -15.99 -12.93 52.88
C ARG A 816 -16.62 -14.03 53.74
N ASP A 817 -15.87 -15.08 53.97
CA ASP A 817 -16.23 -16.10 54.95
C ASP A 817 -15.73 -15.64 56.32
N GLU A 818 -16.66 -15.36 57.25
CA GLU A 818 -16.33 -14.86 58.59
C GLU A 818 -15.55 -15.89 59.42
N THR A 819 -15.72 -17.18 59.15
CA THR A 819 -15.06 -18.25 59.92
C THR A 819 -13.60 -18.41 59.52
N THR A 820 -13.31 -18.38 58.22
CA THR A 820 -11.96 -18.55 57.68
C THR A 820 -11.25 -17.24 57.41
N ASN A 821 -11.98 -16.12 57.47
CA ASN A 821 -11.53 -14.78 57.09
C ASN A 821 -11.03 -14.67 55.63
N ARG A 822 -11.49 -15.57 54.75
CA ARG A 822 -11.06 -15.65 53.34
C ARG A 822 -12.06 -14.96 52.42
N TYR A 823 -11.55 -14.29 51.39
CA TYR A 823 -12.36 -13.62 50.38
C TYR A 823 -12.51 -14.48 49.12
N PHE A 824 -13.69 -14.43 48.50
CA PHE A 824 -14.00 -15.21 47.31
C PHE A 824 -14.92 -14.43 46.37
N PHE A 825 -14.90 -14.78 45.08
CA PHE A 825 -15.82 -14.23 44.10
C PHE A 825 -17.22 -14.80 44.34
N TYR A 826 -18.16 -13.94 44.73
CA TYR A 826 -19.45 -14.38 45.22
C TYR A 826 -20.51 -14.40 44.13
N THR A 827 -20.76 -13.28 43.45
CA THR A 827 -21.83 -13.19 42.44
C THR A 827 -21.58 -12.03 41.47
N SER A 828 -22.35 -11.93 40.39
CA SER A 828 -22.36 -10.75 39.51
C SER A 828 -23.77 -10.38 39.10
N PHE A 829 -24.00 -9.12 38.75
CA PHE A 829 -25.27 -8.61 38.24
C PHE A 829 -25.10 -7.21 37.63
N ILE A 830 -26.16 -6.70 36.99
CA ILE A 830 -26.22 -5.28 36.60
C ILE A 830 -26.79 -4.51 37.80
N TRP A 831 -25.99 -3.60 38.35
CA TRP A 831 -26.39 -2.75 39.46
C TRP A 831 -26.99 -1.44 38.94
N GLN A 832 -28.23 -1.17 39.34
CA GLN A 832 -28.89 0.12 39.15
C GLN A 832 -28.44 1.05 40.28
N VAL A 833 -27.48 1.92 39.99
CA VAL A 833 -26.89 2.80 40.99
C VAL A 833 -27.90 3.88 41.37
N PRO A 834 -28.32 3.95 42.65
CA PRO A 834 -29.21 5.00 43.13
C PRO A 834 -28.69 6.39 42.77
N ALA A 835 -29.59 7.31 42.41
CA ALA A 835 -29.20 8.63 41.88
C ALA A 835 -28.32 9.48 42.82
N HIS A 836 -28.38 9.20 44.14
CA HIS A 836 -27.58 9.91 45.15
C HIS A 836 -26.17 9.31 45.34
N ILE A 837 -25.90 8.11 44.81
CA ILE A 837 -24.61 7.41 44.91
C ILE A 837 -23.77 7.76 43.69
N GLY A 838 -22.53 8.19 43.92
CA GLY A 838 -21.59 8.63 42.90
C GLY A 838 -20.18 8.06 43.10
N LYS A 839 -19.25 8.46 42.22
CA LYS A 839 -17.83 8.07 42.30
C LYS A 839 -17.16 8.45 43.63
N LYS A 840 -17.66 9.47 44.33
CA LYS A 840 -17.13 9.91 45.62
C LYS A 840 -17.40 8.90 46.76
N ASP A 841 -18.38 8.02 46.56
CA ASP A 841 -18.83 7.03 47.54
C ASP A 841 -18.17 5.66 47.32
N SER A 842 -17.22 5.57 46.38
CA SER A 842 -16.41 4.37 46.13
C SER A 842 -15.07 4.42 46.85
N TYR A 843 -14.60 3.27 47.32
CA TYR A 843 -13.24 3.07 47.81
C TYR A 843 -12.21 3.21 46.68
N SER A 844 -11.02 3.68 47.04
CA SER A 844 -9.83 3.60 46.17
C SER A 844 -9.47 2.14 46.00
N ILE A 845 -9.33 1.69 44.75
CA ILE A 845 -8.99 0.31 44.44
C ILE A 845 -7.78 0.24 43.51
N ILE A 846 -6.83 -0.63 43.84
CA ILE A 846 -5.75 -1.07 42.96
C ILE A 846 -5.87 -2.58 42.80
N ILE A 847 -5.74 -3.09 41.58
CA ILE A 847 -5.84 -4.53 41.27
C ILE A 847 -4.47 -4.98 40.76
N SER A 848 -3.92 -6.05 41.32
CA SER A 848 -2.59 -6.56 40.99
C SER A 848 -2.49 -8.08 40.98
#